data_AF-A0A1W2TUR6-F1
#
_entry.id   AF-A0A1W2TUR6-F1
#
_cell.length_a   1.000
_cell.length_b   1.000
_cell.length_c   1.000
_cell.angle_alpha   90.00
_cell.angle_beta   90.00
_cell.angle_gamma   90.00
#
_symmetry.space_group_name_H-M   'P 1'
#
loop_
_entity.id
_entity.type
_entity.pdbx_description
1 polymer ?
#
loop_
_entity_poly.entity_id
_entity_poly.type
_entity_poly.pdbx_seq_one_letter_code
_entity_poly.pdbx_strand_id
1 'polypeptide(L)'
;MSFDDPDGHYPYPTKGVSYTAPTWIAEFHDGNENWNEHEGGYDANLGQDDCLDDPMDDVNLGQDGHLDDPMEGVLSYEQVSTDDDSQRATSEEGEGLGHDNGQGTFGVELEFLVVECPKLRLREGKLVPEDQHPNDNRWISTKIQEWAIKNTEKLPRYNIELKSVTRENGTRPYEGAWKGRRQRLQYTRFKITRKLRDSGMVVIRWPDIDIEDYPAKFVPINHFSDSEPSEDELEEAFPNSPILRGFESHYEITPGELPMNNATRALNQFVADYLDFHQKNNIKLYRTKIASIRNAMENQCTVGGWDVMDEHIKSYIRPVSTVDLEIKRNQSKQAREDIRNSQVDPLHVPVPGLSPQYKAWTVTVDVSVDGRGMTADRYSNVNSLDPFDEYYWFGAEVVSPVLPTGDERARQAIRHACGSLRNAFRCHKPMEVSTGLHVHLGHTDGWTLFQAKRFATLWLLAEETIYKLHRRDRDQDRKWCAKMGDGSALWMAMFSNNLNERRECSDTLKYYDGDEAVRFHMEMQDNVPDCGINDPQRIFLFNVWQFPSISVLREALGGNKFNRTGIRWRIRGVKSSLEKPNKKDPEYDGPEPGTIEVRIMQGTLDADHINNWIVVLERIVHVVRNLSSRAFKRFLISFVRSDQTPSQLLELLQVPGDVREYWTDPKRRDAEDRWWEYPDMDKVDWTDPFMVPGHKATHGAAWD
;
A
#
# COMPACT_ATOMS: atom_id res chain seq x y z
N MET A 1 -18.05 26.48 11.10
CA MET A 1 -16.69 26.45 10.53
C MET A 1 -16.86 26.64 9.03
N SER A 2 -16.34 27.72 8.44
CA SER A 2 -16.57 28.00 7.00
C SER A 2 -15.48 27.35 6.15
N PHE A 3 -15.90 26.80 5.00
CA PHE A 3 -15.06 26.13 3.99
C PHE A 3 -14.08 27.08 3.25
N ASP A 4 -14.04 28.36 3.60
CA ASP A 4 -13.38 29.41 2.82
C ASP A 4 -11.93 29.71 3.27
N ASP A 5 -11.40 28.98 4.26
CA ASP A 5 -10.02 29.16 4.72
C ASP A 5 -9.18 27.88 4.57
N PRO A 6 -8.48 27.69 3.42
CA PRO A 6 -7.56 26.57 3.25
C PRO A 6 -6.37 26.62 4.24
N ASP A 7 -6.05 27.78 4.83
CA ASP A 7 -4.99 27.92 5.83
C ASP A 7 -5.46 27.48 7.24
N GLY A 8 -6.77 27.29 7.45
CA GLY A 8 -7.35 26.87 8.73
C GLY A 8 -7.39 25.35 8.96
N HIS A 9 -7.03 24.54 7.96
CA HIS A 9 -7.22 23.08 7.97
C HIS A 9 -5.96 22.26 8.29
N TYR A 10 -4.80 22.91 8.35
CA TYR A 10 -3.55 22.28 8.77
C TYR A 10 -3.02 23.03 10.00
N PRO A 11 -2.67 22.35 11.12
CA PRO A 11 -2.08 23.02 12.28
C PRO A 11 -0.65 23.56 12.03
N TYR A 12 -0.19 23.56 10.77
CA TYR A 12 1.16 23.94 10.38
C TYR A 12 1.10 24.99 9.25
N PRO A 13 1.80 26.14 9.39
CA PRO A 13 1.75 27.21 8.40
C PRO A 13 2.33 26.76 7.04
N THR A 14 1.58 27.01 5.96
CA THR A 14 1.87 26.56 4.58
C THR A 14 2.43 27.67 3.66
N LYS A 15 2.40 28.94 4.06
CA LYS A 15 2.91 30.06 3.24
C LYS A 15 4.40 30.34 3.46
N GLY A 16 5.19 30.30 2.37
CA GLY A 16 6.55 30.84 2.31
C GLY A 16 7.71 29.85 2.48
N VAL A 17 7.49 28.54 2.29
CA VAL A 17 8.52 27.53 2.53
C VAL A 17 9.53 27.48 1.36
N SER A 18 10.70 28.04 1.60
CA SER A 18 11.92 27.74 0.83
C SER A 18 12.53 26.45 1.39
N TYR A 19 12.73 25.45 0.54
CA TYR A 19 13.39 24.20 0.90
C TYR A 19 14.90 24.43 0.94
N THR A 20 15.45 24.70 2.12
CA THR A 20 16.88 24.56 2.35
C THR A 20 17.17 23.11 2.73
N ALA A 21 18.12 22.47 2.05
CA ALA A 21 18.62 21.16 2.43
C ALA A 21 18.92 21.13 3.95
N PRO A 22 18.55 20.05 4.68
CA PRO A 22 18.89 19.92 6.09
C PRO A 22 20.38 20.19 6.35
N THR A 23 20.71 20.92 7.41
CA THR A 23 22.09 21.32 7.73
C THR A 23 23.05 20.13 7.89
N TRP A 24 22.55 18.95 8.25
CA TRP A 24 23.36 17.73 8.38
C TRP A 24 23.80 17.12 7.03
N ILE A 25 23.19 17.50 5.90
CA ILE A 25 23.68 17.12 4.57
C ILE A 25 25.02 17.81 4.27
N ALA A 26 25.26 19.00 4.84
CA ALA A 26 26.54 19.71 4.68
C ALA A 26 27.67 19.11 5.54
N GLU A 27 27.35 18.33 6.58
CA GLU A 27 28.35 17.66 7.44
C GLU A 27 28.92 16.39 6.78
N PHE A 28 28.42 16.02 5.59
CA PHE A 28 28.83 14.84 4.84
C PHE A 28 29.98 15.07 3.85
N HIS A 29 30.48 16.31 3.72
CA HIS A 29 31.64 16.59 2.86
C HIS A 29 32.86 15.81 3.36
N ASP A 30 33.60 15.21 2.41
CA ASP A 30 34.87 14.44 2.40
C ASP A 30 35.95 14.66 3.50
N GLY A 31 35.71 15.44 4.55
CA GLY A 31 36.66 15.79 5.60
C GLY A 31 36.97 14.73 6.65
N ASN A 32 36.50 13.48 6.49
CA ASN A 32 36.93 12.39 7.38
C ASN A 32 38.12 11.63 6.77
N GLU A 33 39.23 12.33 6.53
CA GLU A 33 40.52 11.74 6.12
C GLU A 33 41.32 11.14 7.31
N ASN A 34 40.74 11.07 8.52
CA ASN A 34 41.35 10.46 9.70
C ASN A 34 41.01 8.97 9.88
N TRP A 35 41.09 8.17 8.82
CA TRP A 35 40.96 6.70 8.88
C TRP A 35 42.28 5.97 8.64
N ASN A 36 43.42 6.56 9.04
CA ASN A 36 44.73 5.90 8.96
C ASN A 36 45.29 5.57 10.35
N GLU A 37 45.85 4.35 10.43
CA GLU A 37 46.74 3.80 11.46
C GLU A 37 46.14 3.18 12.73
N HIS A 38 45.52 2.02 12.57
CA HIS A 38 45.73 0.89 13.49
C HIS A 38 45.96 -0.40 12.69
N GLU A 39 47.13 -0.49 12.03
CA GLU A 39 47.70 -1.79 11.66
C GLU A 39 48.26 -2.44 12.94
N GLY A 40 47.40 -3.15 13.66
CA GLY A 40 47.80 -4.10 14.69
C GLY A 40 48.02 -5.47 14.05
N GLY A 41 49.29 -5.84 13.87
CA GLY A 41 49.67 -7.16 13.37
C GLY A 41 49.15 -8.29 14.26
N TYR A 42 48.44 -9.24 13.63
CA TYR A 42 48.17 -10.54 14.21
C TYR A 42 48.86 -11.61 13.35
N ASP A 43 49.83 -12.27 13.99
CA ASP A 43 50.58 -13.41 13.49
C ASP A 43 49.65 -14.54 13.07
N ALA A 44 49.87 -15.02 11.84
CA ALA A 44 49.33 -16.27 11.34
C ALA A 44 50.09 -17.44 12.00
N ASN A 45 49.39 -18.20 12.83
CA ASN A 45 49.75 -19.56 13.20
C ASN A 45 48.46 -20.36 13.35
N LEU A 46 48.53 -21.64 13.00
CA LEU A 46 47.48 -22.68 12.84
C LEU A 46 47.25 -22.94 11.35
N GLY A 47 47.48 -24.13 10.80
CA GLY A 47 47.75 -25.44 11.39
C GLY A 47 47.28 -26.44 10.34
N GLN A 48 48.21 -27.25 9.83
CA GLN A 48 47.89 -28.40 8.98
C GLN A 48 47.04 -29.37 9.79
N ASP A 49 45.90 -29.77 9.25
CA ASP A 49 45.23 -31.02 9.63
C ASP A 49 44.78 -31.75 8.37
N ASP A 50 45.43 -32.89 8.16
CA ASP A 50 45.08 -33.96 7.24
C ASP A 50 43.84 -34.70 7.76
N CYS A 51 42.84 -34.94 6.93
CA CYS A 51 41.83 -36.01 7.08
C CYS A 51 41.32 -36.37 5.67
N LEU A 52 41.89 -37.41 5.06
CA LEU A 52 41.35 -38.78 4.96
C LEU A 52 40.31 -38.96 3.85
N ASP A 53 40.80 -39.63 2.80
CA ASP A 53 40.05 -40.34 1.78
C ASP A 53 39.07 -41.36 2.39
N ASP A 54 37.89 -41.51 1.77
CA ASP A 54 37.24 -42.82 1.69
C ASP A 54 36.45 -42.96 0.38
N PRO A 55 36.46 -44.14 -0.28
CA PRO A 55 35.94 -44.32 -1.64
C PRO A 55 34.64 -45.15 -1.71
N MET A 56 34.04 -45.14 -2.91
CA MET A 56 33.06 -46.10 -3.46
C MET A 56 31.64 -46.11 -2.87
N ASP A 57 30.65 -45.90 -3.74
CA ASP A 57 29.79 -47.04 -4.10
C ASP A 57 29.15 -46.86 -5.50
N ASP A 58 29.35 -47.92 -6.29
CA ASP A 58 28.77 -48.19 -7.59
C ASP A 58 27.25 -48.37 -7.51
N VAL A 59 26.49 -47.73 -8.40
CA VAL A 59 25.23 -48.29 -8.90
C VAL A 59 25.18 -48.20 -10.41
N ASN A 60 25.62 -49.31 -10.99
CA ASN A 60 25.38 -49.76 -12.34
C ASN A 60 23.87 -49.95 -12.59
N LEU A 61 23.35 -49.55 -13.75
CA LEU A 61 22.27 -50.26 -14.47
C LEU A 61 21.95 -49.55 -15.81
N GLY A 62 22.13 -50.29 -16.91
CA GLY A 62 21.21 -50.24 -18.04
C GLY A 62 21.72 -49.63 -19.35
N GLN A 63 22.65 -50.31 -20.01
CA GLN A 63 22.77 -50.29 -21.47
C GLN A 63 21.54 -50.94 -22.12
N ASP A 64 21.07 -50.33 -23.20
CA ASP A 64 20.50 -50.91 -24.44
C ASP A 64 19.95 -49.69 -25.23
N GLY A 65 20.25 -49.39 -26.49
CA GLY A 65 21.00 -50.05 -27.55
C GLY A 65 20.47 -49.46 -28.88
N HIS A 66 21.38 -49.13 -29.80
CA HIS A 66 21.18 -48.98 -31.26
C HIS A 66 20.31 -47.80 -31.79
N LEU A 67 20.54 -47.19 -32.96
CA LEU A 67 21.61 -47.12 -33.98
C LEU A 67 21.19 -45.98 -34.95
N ASP A 68 22.13 -45.59 -35.83
CA ASP A 68 21.97 -44.85 -37.11
C ASP A 68 22.19 -43.32 -37.12
N ASP A 69 23.48 -42.97 -37.30
CA ASP A 69 24.02 -41.85 -38.09
C ASP A 69 23.69 -41.99 -39.60
N PRO A 70 24.09 -41.07 -40.52
CA PRO A 70 24.22 -39.61 -40.44
C PRO A 70 23.61 -38.92 -41.69
N MET A 71 23.61 -37.58 -41.78
CA MET A 71 23.73 -36.89 -43.07
C MET A 71 24.42 -35.54 -42.95
N GLU A 72 25.52 -35.43 -43.70
CA GLU A 72 26.25 -34.23 -44.05
C GLU A 72 25.38 -33.24 -44.86
N GLY A 73 25.63 -31.94 -44.66
CA GLY A 73 25.02 -30.86 -45.43
C GLY A 73 25.96 -29.66 -45.51
N VAL A 74 26.89 -29.72 -46.46
CA VAL A 74 27.76 -28.64 -46.95
C VAL A 74 26.92 -27.43 -47.37
N LEU A 75 27.30 -26.21 -46.95
CA LEU A 75 27.22 -25.01 -47.80
C LEU A 75 28.26 -23.95 -47.38
N SER A 76 28.75 -23.27 -48.40
CA SER A 76 30.04 -22.61 -48.53
C SER A 76 29.88 -21.12 -48.87
N TYR A 77 30.82 -20.30 -48.39
CA TYR A 77 31.24 -18.97 -48.86
C TYR A 77 30.21 -17.82 -48.95
N GLU A 78 30.53 -16.71 -48.27
CA GLU A 78 30.83 -15.43 -48.96
C GLU A 78 31.70 -14.53 -48.08
N GLN A 79 32.89 -14.18 -48.60
CA GLN A 79 33.76 -13.13 -48.10
C GLN A 79 33.24 -11.78 -48.59
N VAL A 80 33.10 -10.80 -47.69
CA VAL A 80 33.05 -9.39 -48.07
C VAL A 80 34.04 -8.62 -47.21
N SER A 81 34.76 -7.73 -47.89
CA SER A 81 35.99 -7.06 -47.54
C SER A 81 35.86 -5.94 -46.50
N THR A 82 37.01 -5.72 -45.88
CA THR A 82 37.50 -4.56 -45.14
C THR A 82 37.27 -3.21 -45.81
N ASP A 83 36.92 -2.19 -45.01
CA ASP A 83 37.39 -0.79 -45.04
C ASP A 83 36.97 -0.20 -43.68
N ASP A 84 37.87 -0.06 -42.70
CA ASP A 84 38.70 1.13 -42.42
C ASP A 84 37.89 2.42 -42.24
N ASP A 85 37.61 2.78 -40.99
CA ASP A 85 37.65 4.17 -40.55
C ASP A 85 37.84 4.24 -39.02
N SER A 86 39.10 4.50 -38.67
CA SER A 86 39.62 4.61 -37.33
C SER A 86 39.62 6.07 -36.87
N GLN A 87 38.57 6.51 -36.18
CA GLN A 87 38.62 7.69 -35.31
C GLN A 87 37.80 7.45 -34.03
N ARG A 88 38.44 6.75 -33.08
CA ARG A 88 37.92 6.57 -31.72
C ARG A 88 38.17 7.86 -30.94
N ALA A 89 37.19 8.75 -30.94
CA ALA A 89 37.14 9.87 -30.00
C ALA A 89 36.95 9.30 -28.59
N THR A 90 38.01 9.32 -27.78
CA THR A 90 37.92 9.12 -26.34
C THR A 90 37.37 10.40 -25.73
N SER A 91 36.05 10.56 -25.74
CA SER A 91 35.39 11.52 -24.86
C SER A 91 35.43 10.95 -23.45
N GLU A 92 36.46 11.32 -22.70
CA GLU A 92 36.43 11.32 -21.24
C GLU A 92 35.37 12.34 -20.80
N GLU A 93 34.09 11.98 -20.91
CA GLU A 93 33.05 12.58 -20.08
C GLU A 93 33.27 12.03 -18.68
N GLY A 94 34.17 12.68 -17.93
CA GLY A 94 34.15 12.58 -16.49
C GLY A 94 32.77 13.03 -16.04
N GLU A 95 31.93 12.08 -15.61
CA GLU A 95 30.72 12.33 -14.85
C GLU A 95 31.14 13.07 -13.57
N GLY A 96 31.27 14.39 -13.67
CA GLY A 96 31.30 15.25 -12.51
C GLY A 96 30.06 14.92 -11.70
N LEU A 97 30.23 14.71 -10.39
CA LEU A 97 29.15 14.58 -9.41
C LEU A 97 28.30 15.84 -9.49
N GLY A 98 27.37 15.88 -10.45
CA GLY A 98 26.35 16.90 -10.53
C GLY A 98 25.60 16.85 -9.21
N HIS A 99 25.52 17.97 -8.51
CA HIS A 99 24.71 18.07 -7.31
C HIS A 99 23.32 17.50 -7.63
N ASP A 100 22.92 16.43 -6.92
CA ASP A 100 21.59 15.85 -7.00
C ASP A 100 20.61 16.91 -6.48
N ASN A 101 20.09 17.72 -7.40
CA ASN A 101 19.24 18.87 -7.08
C ASN A 101 17.79 18.45 -6.82
N GLY A 102 17.45 17.20 -7.11
CA GLY A 102 16.13 16.68 -6.82
C GLY A 102 15.91 16.40 -5.34
N GLN A 103 14.66 16.08 -5.02
CA GLN A 103 14.22 15.79 -3.66
C GLN A 103 13.94 14.30 -3.52
N GLY A 104 14.53 13.69 -2.49
CA GLY A 104 14.14 12.35 -2.05
C GLY A 104 12.67 12.34 -1.60
N THR A 105 11.96 11.28 -1.97
CA THR A 105 10.55 11.13 -1.62
C THR A 105 10.29 9.75 -1.06
N PHE A 106 9.30 9.63 -0.20
CA PHE A 106 8.79 8.35 0.23
C PHE A 106 7.26 8.31 0.25
N GLY A 107 6.68 7.12 0.27
CA GLY A 107 5.26 6.89 0.56
C GLY A 107 5.10 5.65 1.44
N VAL A 108 3.99 5.55 2.17
CA VAL A 108 3.69 4.39 3.00
C VAL A 108 2.33 3.80 2.65
N GLU A 109 2.26 2.47 2.64
CA GLU A 109 1.01 1.69 2.58
C GLU A 109 0.85 0.99 3.93
N LEU A 110 -0.18 1.38 4.70
CA LEU A 110 -0.48 0.85 6.03
C LEU A 110 -1.53 -0.25 5.91
N GLU A 111 -1.14 -1.51 6.09
CA GLU A 111 -2.09 -2.63 6.12
C GLU A 111 -2.45 -3.01 7.57
N PHE A 112 -3.74 -3.10 7.87
CA PHE A 112 -4.22 -3.46 9.20
C PHE A 112 -5.65 -4.02 9.18
N LEU A 113 -6.02 -4.72 10.25
CA LEU A 113 -7.37 -5.26 10.42
C LEU A 113 -8.19 -4.37 11.36
N VAL A 114 -9.41 -4.02 10.93
CA VAL A 114 -10.38 -3.25 11.71
C VAL A 114 -11.62 -4.09 11.96
N VAL A 115 -12.15 -4.04 13.18
CA VAL A 115 -13.46 -4.63 13.49
C VAL A 115 -14.56 -3.86 12.75
N GLU A 116 -15.31 -4.54 11.88
CA GLU A 116 -16.57 -4.02 11.33
C GLU A 116 -17.67 -4.12 12.38
N CYS A 117 -17.93 -5.32 12.89
CA CYS A 117 -18.85 -5.56 14.00
C CYS A 117 -18.66 -6.95 14.63
N PRO A 118 -19.21 -7.21 15.83
CA PRO A 118 -19.27 -8.54 16.41
C PRO A 118 -20.12 -9.49 15.56
N LYS A 119 -19.80 -10.79 15.61
CA LYS A 119 -20.65 -11.82 15.01
C LYS A 119 -21.94 -12.02 15.79
N LEU A 120 -22.93 -12.57 15.10
CA LEU A 120 -24.23 -12.88 15.67
C LEU A 120 -24.21 -14.24 16.35
N ARG A 121 -24.82 -14.32 17.53
CA ARG A 121 -25.02 -15.57 18.28
C ARG A 121 -26.50 -15.77 18.57
N LEU A 122 -26.91 -17.04 18.59
CA LEU A 122 -28.28 -17.40 18.94
C LEU A 122 -28.41 -17.52 20.46
N ARG A 123 -29.10 -16.57 21.09
CA ARG A 123 -29.45 -16.61 22.53
C ARG A 123 -30.95 -16.62 22.67
N GLU A 124 -31.47 -17.64 23.36
CA GLU A 124 -32.92 -17.80 23.62
C GLU A 124 -33.78 -17.73 22.34
N GLY A 125 -33.26 -18.27 21.23
CA GLY A 125 -33.94 -18.26 19.93
C GLY A 125 -33.88 -16.94 19.17
N LYS A 126 -33.14 -15.93 19.67
CA LYS A 126 -32.92 -14.64 18.99
C LYS A 126 -31.46 -14.47 18.59
N LEU A 127 -31.24 -13.89 17.41
CA LEU A 127 -29.91 -13.49 16.98
C LEU A 127 -29.53 -12.18 17.66
N VAL A 128 -28.43 -12.19 18.40
CA VAL A 128 -27.89 -11.02 19.09
C VAL A 128 -26.42 -10.84 18.74
N PRO A 129 -25.95 -9.62 18.47
CA PRO A 129 -24.52 -9.35 18.38
C PRO A 129 -23.91 -9.48 19.78
N GLU A 130 -22.79 -10.18 19.88
CA GLU A 130 -22.12 -10.40 21.16
C GLU A 130 -20.70 -9.82 21.11
N ASP A 131 -20.56 -8.58 21.55
CA ASP A 131 -19.26 -7.91 21.67
C ASP A 131 -18.47 -8.51 22.83
N GLN A 132 -17.32 -9.12 22.54
CA GLN A 132 -16.42 -9.68 23.56
C GLN A 132 -15.65 -8.58 24.31
N HIS A 133 -15.61 -7.35 23.76
CA HIS A 133 -14.87 -6.22 24.32
C HIS A 133 -15.75 -4.98 24.49
N PRO A 134 -16.84 -5.05 25.28
CA PRO A 134 -17.84 -3.98 25.38
C PRO A 134 -17.33 -2.69 26.03
N ASN A 135 -16.18 -2.75 26.73
CA ASN A 135 -15.57 -1.61 27.39
C ASN A 135 -14.73 -0.74 26.43
N ASP A 136 -14.39 -1.26 25.25
CA ASP A 136 -13.72 -0.47 24.21
C ASP A 136 -14.76 0.38 23.46
N ASN A 137 -14.73 1.70 23.67
CA ASN A 137 -15.73 2.60 23.09
C ASN A 137 -15.45 3.01 21.64
N ARG A 138 -14.39 2.49 21.02
CA ARG A 138 -14.06 2.78 19.62
C ARG A 138 -15.05 2.12 18.69
N TRP A 139 -15.07 2.60 17.46
CA TRP A 139 -16.14 2.34 16.52
C TRP A 139 -16.35 0.85 16.24
N ILE A 140 -17.61 0.45 16.29
CA ILE A 140 -18.18 -0.77 15.70
C ILE A 140 -19.46 -0.38 14.95
N SER A 141 -19.77 -1.09 13.87
CA SER A 141 -20.89 -0.77 12.99
C SER A 141 -22.20 -1.41 13.45
N THR A 142 -23.04 -0.63 14.12
CA THR A 142 -24.47 -0.94 14.37
C THR A 142 -25.23 -1.22 13.06
N LYS A 143 -24.99 -0.43 12.00
CA LYS A 143 -25.61 -0.64 10.68
C LYS A 143 -25.31 -2.02 10.09
N ILE A 144 -24.06 -2.46 10.18
CA ILE A 144 -23.66 -3.79 9.69
C ILE A 144 -24.27 -4.88 10.58
N GLN A 145 -24.36 -4.66 11.90
CA GLN A 145 -25.05 -5.60 12.81
C GLN A 145 -26.54 -5.75 12.45
N GLU A 146 -27.27 -4.65 12.33
CA GLU A 146 -28.70 -4.65 11.92
C GLU A 146 -28.90 -5.35 10.57
N TRP A 147 -28.02 -5.05 9.61
CA TRP A 147 -28.02 -5.71 8.30
C TRP A 147 -27.74 -7.20 8.43
N ALA A 148 -26.77 -7.61 9.24
CA ALA A 148 -26.44 -9.01 9.46
C ALA A 148 -27.63 -9.76 10.09
N ILE A 149 -28.29 -9.18 11.09
CA ILE A 149 -29.48 -9.75 11.73
C ILE A 149 -30.58 -9.94 10.68
N LYS A 150 -30.95 -8.87 9.98
CA LYS A 150 -32.01 -8.87 8.97
C LYS A 150 -31.76 -9.86 7.83
N ASN A 151 -30.52 -10.08 7.44
CA ASN A 151 -30.21 -11.06 6.39
C ASN A 151 -30.17 -12.48 6.92
N THR A 152 -29.66 -12.69 8.13
CA THR A 152 -29.60 -14.03 8.75
C THR A 152 -31.00 -14.54 9.08
N GLU A 153 -31.91 -13.68 9.54
CA GLU A 153 -33.32 -14.01 9.78
C GLU A 153 -34.09 -14.43 8.51
N LYS A 154 -33.60 -14.09 7.32
CA LYS A 154 -34.20 -14.52 6.04
C LYS A 154 -33.76 -15.91 5.63
N LEU A 155 -32.64 -16.44 6.15
CA LEU A 155 -32.06 -17.72 5.72
C LEU A 155 -32.99 -18.94 5.90
N PRO A 156 -33.81 -19.04 6.96
CA PRO A 156 -34.81 -20.11 7.07
C PRO A 156 -35.80 -20.15 5.89
N ARG A 157 -36.07 -19.01 5.21
CA ARG A 157 -36.94 -18.98 4.03
C ARG A 157 -36.33 -19.68 2.81
N TYR A 158 -35.03 -19.96 2.85
CA TYR A 158 -34.27 -20.60 1.79
C TYR A 158 -33.87 -22.04 2.16
N ASN A 159 -34.47 -22.64 3.19
CA ASN A 159 -34.10 -23.96 3.73
C ASN A 159 -32.62 -24.05 4.16
N ILE A 160 -32.01 -22.94 4.56
CA ILE A 160 -30.67 -22.91 5.14
C ILE A 160 -30.85 -22.95 6.66
N GLU A 161 -30.36 -24.02 7.30
CA GLU A 161 -30.41 -24.12 8.76
C GLU A 161 -29.57 -23.02 9.40
N LEU A 162 -30.15 -22.25 10.34
CA LEU A 162 -29.43 -21.20 11.08
C LEU A 162 -28.12 -21.69 11.71
N LYS A 163 -28.06 -22.97 12.11
CA LYS A 163 -26.86 -23.58 12.70
C LYS A 163 -25.69 -23.72 11.72
N SER A 164 -25.95 -23.86 10.41
CA SER A 164 -24.91 -23.92 9.37
C SER A 164 -24.37 -22.54 8.98
N VAL A 165 -25.02 -21.47 9.44
CA VAL A 165 -24.60 -20.07 9.22
C VAL A 165 -23.64 -19.62 10.34
N THR A 166 -23.78 -20.21 11.53
CA THR A 166 -22.97 -19.92 12.72
C THR A 166 -21.69 -20.76 12.83
N ARG A 167 -21.51 -21.78 11.98
CA ARG A 167 -20.30 -22.62 11.94
C ARG A 167 -19.88 -22.78 10.50
N GLU A 168 -18.64 -22.42 10.21
CA GLU A 168 -18.00 -22.40 8.90
C GLU A 168 -18.37 -23.58 7.98
N ASN A 169 -18.54 -23.29 6.69
CA ASN A 169 -17.80 -23.96 5.62
C ASN A 169 -18.22 -23.39 4.27
N GLY A 170 -17.24 -22.82 3.55
CA GLY A 170 -17.03 -22.64 2.09
C GLY A 170 -18.11 -22.93 1.05
N THR A 171 -19.39 -22.95 1.40
CA THR A 171 -20.51 -23.04 0.48
C THR A 171 -20.56 -21.72 -0.26
N ARG A 172 -20.50 -21.81 -1.60
CA ARG A 172 -20.47 -20.65 -2.49
C ARG A 172 -21.44 -19.59 -1.97
N PRO A 173 -20.97 -18.36 -1.69
CA PRO A 173 -21.85 -17.33 -1.21
C PRO A 173 -22.96 -17.18 -2.24
N TYR A 174 -24.21 -17.36 -1.82
CA TYR A 174 -25.36 -16.93 -2.61
C TYR A 174 -25.10 -15.49 -3.08
N GLU A 175 -25.52 -15.12 -4.29
CA GLU A 175 -25.21 -13.81 -4.90
C GLU A 175 -25.48 -12.62 -3.95
N GLY A 176 -26.51 -12.73 -3.09
CA GLY A 176 -26.81 -11.75 -2.04
C GLY A 176 -25.73 -11.59 -0.96
N ALA A 177 -24.96 -12.62 -0.65
CA ALA A 177 -23.84 -12.57 0.30
C ALA A 177 -22.64 -11.83 -0.27
N TRP A 178 -22.35 -11.95 -1.58
CA TRP A 178 -21.33 -11.16 -2.26
C TRP A 178 -21.68 -9.68 -2.29
N LYS A 179 -22.92 -9.36 -2.69
CA LYS A 179 -23.42 -7.98 -2.65
C LYS A 179 -23.36 -7.41 -1.23
N GLY A 180 -23.77 -8.19 -0.24
CA GLY A 180 -23.67 -7.85 1.17
C GLY A 180 -22.23 -7.51 1.59
N ARG A 181 -21.29 -8.40 1.29
CA ARG A 181 -19.87 -8.20 1.58
C ARG A 181 -19.33 -6.93 0.95
N ARG A 182 -19.54 -6.71 -0.36
CA ARG A 182 -19.07 -5.49 -1.05
C ARG A 182 -19.60 -4.22 -0.42
N GLN A 183 -20.89 -4.19 -0.13
CA GLN A 183 -21.48 -3.05 0.54
C GLN A 183 -20.75 -2.83 1.89
N ARG A 184 -20.47 -3.88 2.69
CA ARG A 184 -19.87 -3.70 4.03
C ARG A 184 -18.48 -3.08 3.90
N LEU A 185 -17.70 -3.61 2.97
CA LEU A 185 -16.37 -3.10 2.63
C LEU A 185 -16.43 -1.63 2.20
N GLN A 186 -17.36 -1.24 1.32
CA GLN A 186 -17.56 0.16 0.93
C GLN A 186 -17.90 1.04 2.14
N TYR A 187 -18.80 0.58 3.02
CA TYR A 187 -19.21 1.33 4.21
C TYR A 187 -18.04 1.54 5.17
N THR A 188 -17.30 0.48 5.50
CA THR A 188 -16.15 0.55 6.40
C THR A 188 -15.05 1.43 5.81
N ARG A 189 -14.75 1.31 4.51
CA ARG A 189 -13.84 2.21 3.79
C ARG A 189 -14.25 3.67 3.90
N PHE A 190 -15.54 3.98 3.72
CA PHE A 190 -16.04 5.35 3.83
C PHE A 190 -15.92 5.89 5.26
N LYS A 191 -16.14 5.04 6.27
CA LYS A 191 -15.93 5.41 7.68
C LYS A 191 -14.48 5.79 7.96
N ILE A 192 -13.52 4.98 7.50
CA ILE A 192 -12.09 5.26 7.66
C ILE A 192 -11.72 6.56 6.93
N THR A 193 -12.12 6.68 5.65
CA THR A 193 -11.90 7.89 4.84
C THR A 193 -12.38 9.14 5.57
N ARG A 194 -13.59 9.08 6.13
CA ARG A 194 -14.17 10.19 6.87
C ARG A 194 -13.39 10.48 8.13
N LYS A 195 -13.02 9.48 8.92
CA LYS A 195 -12.29 9.73 10.19
C LYS A 195 -10.95 10.41 9.96
N LEU A 196 -10.27 10.09 8.87
CA LEU A 196 -9.05 10.81 8.46
C LEU A 196 -9.38 12.24 7.99
N ARG A 197 -10.49 12.48 7.27
CA ARG A 197 -10.93 13.85 6.90
C ARG A 197 -11.32 14.68 8.13
N ASP A 198 -12.06 14.09 9.06
CA ASP A 198 -12.52 14.72 10.30
C ASP A 198 -11.34 15.10 11.22
N SER A 199 -10.20 14.42 11.10
CA SER A 199 -8.95 14.80 11.78
C SER A 199 -8.17 15.90 11.05
N GLY A 200 -8.62 16.36 9.88
CA GLY A 200 -8.00 17.45 9.12
C GLY A 200 -7.08 16.99 8.00
N MET A 201 -7.04 15.69 7.68
CA MET A 201 -6.21 15.16 6.60
C MET A 201 -6.89 15.35 5.23
N VAL A 202 -6.08 15.60 4.19
CA VAL A 202 -6.57 15.60 2.80
C VAL A 202 -6.65 14.15 2.33
N VAL A 203 -7.87 13.63 2.22
CA VAL A 203 -8.13 12.23 1.85
C VAL A 203 -9.06 12.18 0.65
N ILE A 204 -8.66 11.45 -0.39
CA ILE A 204 -9.45 11.27 -1.61
C ILE A 204 -10.02 9.86 -1.69
N ARG A 205 -11.17 9.74 -2.36
CA ARG A 205 -11.78 8.46 -2.71
C ARG A 205 -11.33 8.05 -4.09
N TRP A 206 -10.41 7.09 -4.14
CA TRP A 206 -9.98 6.52 -5.39
C TRP A 206 -10.92 5.38 -5.84
N PRO A 207 -11.24 5.21 -7.13
CA PRO A 207 -12.02 4.06 -7.58
C PRO A 207 -11.33 2.74 -7.20
N ASP A 208 -12.07 1.83 -6.58
CA ASP A 208 -11.58 0.51 -6.18
C ASP A 208 -12.42 -0.59 -6.86
N ILE A 209 -11.81 -1.27 -7.83
CA ILE A 209 -12.49 -2.22 -8.73
C ILE A 209 -13.01 -3.46 -8.00
N ASP A 210 -12.46 -3.79 -6.83
CA ASP A 210 -12.83 -5.01 -6.10
C ASP A 210 -14.15 -4.83 -5.33
N ILE A 211 -14.46 -3.57 -4.96
CA ILE A 211 -15.65 -3.22 -4.20
C ILE A 211 -16.66 -2.38 -4.97
N GLU A 212 -16.27 -1.68 -6.03
CA GLU A 212 -17.17 -0.87 -6.85
C GLU A 212 -17.83 -1.73 -7.94
N ASP A 213 -19.16 -1.72 -7.98
CA ASP A 213 -19.88 -2.26 -9.14
C ASP A 213 -19.60 -1.33 -10.35
N TYR A 214 -19.11 -1.93 -11.44
CA TYR A 214 -18.85 -1.30 -12.74
C TYR A 214 -19.91 -0.25 -13.12
N PRO A 215 -19.47 0.86 -13.73
CA PRO A 215 -19.51 2.16 -13.09
C PRO A 215 -20.96 2.57 -12.77
N ALA A 216 -21.33 2.49 -11.50
CA ALA A 216 -22.44 3.31 -11.03
C ALA A 216 -22.11 4.78 -11.39
N LYS A 217 -22.95 5.44 -12.20
CA LYS A 217 -22.72 6.83 -12.64
C LYS A 217 -22.59 7.84 -11.49
N PHE A 218 -22.87 7.42 -10.25
CA PHE A 218 -22.90 8.24 -9.05
C PHE A 218 -22.37 7.45 -7.85
N VAL A 219 -21.66 8.11 -6.92
CA VAL A 219 -21.28 7.54 -5.62
C VAL A 219 -22.51 6.92 -4.95
N PRO A 220 -22.57 5.58 -4.77
CA PRO A 220 -23.67 4.94 -4.08
C PRO A 220 -23.79 5.49 -2.66
N ILE A 221 -24.99 5.89 -2.27
CA ILE A 221 -25.24 6.32 -0.89
C ILE A 221 -25.45 5.07 -0.06
N ASN A 222 -24.60 4.89 0.95
CA ASN A 222 -24.68 3.86 2.00
C ASN A 222 -26.08 3.24 2.13
N HIS A 223 -26.31 2.13 1.44
CA HIS A 223 -27.60 1.45 1.36
C HIS A 223 -27.93 0.59 2.59
N PHE A 224 -27.18 0.78 3.68
CA PHE A 224 -27.20 -0.16 4.80
C PHE A 224 -28.43 -0.07 5.67
N SER A 225 -28.92 1.13 5.95
CA SER A 225 -30.07 1.32 6.83
C SER A 225 -30.62 2.74 6.77
N ASP A 226 -31.94 2.85 6.84
CA ASP A 226 -32.68 4.10 7.07
C ASP A 226 -32.63 4.55 8.56
N SER A 227 -32.17 3.67 9.48
CA SER A 227 -32.19 3.89 10.94
C SER A 227 -31.19 4.94 11.43
N GLU A 228 -30.13 5.17 10.65
CA GLU A 228 -29.04 6.07 11.02
C GLU A 228 -28.76 7.03 9.87
N PRO A 229 -28.56 8.33 10.15
CA PRO A 229 -28.24 9.33 9.14
C PRO A 229 -27.12 8.85 8.20
N SER A 230 -27.21 9.15 6.90
CA SER A 230 -26.04 8.99 6.04
C SER A 230 -24.88 9.79 6.61
N GLU A 231 -23.64 9.39 6.38
CA GLU A 231 -22.50 10.08 7.01
C GLU A 231 -22.44 11.56 6.62
N ASP A 232 -22.85 11.91 5.41
CA ASP A 232 -22.99 13.30 4.97
C ASP A 232 -24.01 14.10 5.82
N GLU A 233 -24.97 13.43 6.47
CA GLU A 233 -25.94 14.06 7.39
C GLU A 233 -25.34 14.36 8.77
N LEU A 234 -24.18 13.79 9.11
CA LEU A 234 -23.50 13.98 10.40
C LEU A 234 -22.32 14.97 10.33
N GLU A 235 -21.87 15.40 9.15
CA GLU A 235 -20.65 16.22 9.02
C GLU A 235 -20.80 17.64 9.61
N GLU A 236 -22.01 18.17 9.78
CA GLU A 236 -22.26 19.39 10.57
C GLU A 236 -23.72 19.35 11.09
N ALA A 237 -23.99 19.94 12.26
CA ALA A 237 -25.28 19.88 12.95
C ALA A 237 -26.42 20.66 12.26
N PHE A 238 -26.82 20.31 11.02
CA PHE A 238 -28.01 20.84 10.37
C PHE A 238 -28.53 19.85 9.30
N PRO A 239 -29.52 18.98 9.60
CA PRO A 239 -30.30 18.39 8.53
C PRO A 239 -31.10 19.51 7.83
N ASN A 240 -31.14 19.54 6.49
CA ASN A 240 -31.97 20.50 5.74
C ASN A 240 -33.48 20.39 6.07
N SER A 241 -33.88 19.28 6.71
CA SER A 241 -35.26 18.89 6.97
C SER A 241 -36.13 19.94 7.68
N PRO A 242 -35.67 20.70 8.71
CA PRO A 242 -36.48 21.75 9.32
C PRO A 242 -36.72 22.93 8.36
N ILE A 243 -35.72 23.33 7.58
CA ILE A 243 -35.81 24.44 6.62
C ILE A 243 -36.74 24.04 5.46
N LEU A 244 -36.64 22.79 5.00
CA LEU A 244 -37.50 22.24 3.95
C LEU A 244 -38.99 22.21 4.33
N ARG A 245 -39.36 22.34 5.62
CA ARG A 245 -40.78 22.46 5.99
C ARG A 245 -41.44 23.70 5.41
N GLY A 246 -40.67 24.75 5.12
CA GLY A 246 -41.16 25.98 4.48
C GLY A 246 -41.06 25.97 2.96
N PHE A 247 -40.71 24.84 2.34
CA PHE A 247 -40.72 24.71 0.89
C PHE A 247 -42.16 24.59 0.36
N GLU A 248 -42.46 25.40 -0.65
CA GLU A 248 -43.71 25.38 -1.40
C GLU A 248 -43.39 25.52 -2.89
N SER A 249 -44.20 24.88 -3.73
CA SER A 249 -44.15 25.02 -5.18
C SER A 249 -45.55 25.33 -5.70
N HIS A 250 -45.63 26.27 -6.65
CA HIS A 250 -46.88 26.72 -7.24
C HIS A 250 -46.89 26.40 -8.73
N TYR A 251 -48.00 25.85 -9.22
CA TYR A 251 -48.17 25.58 -10.65
C TYR A 251 -49.57 26.01 -11.12
N GLU A 252 -49.63 26.80 -12.19
CA GLU A 252 -50.89 27.19 -12.81
C GLU A 252 -51.24 26.26 -13.98
N ILE A 253 -52.41 25.61 -13.92
CA ILE A 253 -52.91 24.78 -15.03
C ILE A 253 -53.17 25.66 -16.24
N THR A 254 -52.63 25.26 -17.39
CA THR A 254 -52.95 25.87 -18.68
C THR A 254 -54.26 25.30 -19.21
N PRO A 255 -55.35 26.11 -19.29
CA PRO A 255 -56.64 25.62 -19.75
C PRO A 255 -56.58 25.16 -21.20
N GLY A 256 -57.22 24.03 -21.50
CA GLY A 256 -57.27 23.45 -22.86
C GLY A 256 -56.06 22.59 -23.24
N GLU A 257 -55.01 22.53 -22.40
CA GLU A 257 -53.93 21.55 -22.59
C GLU A 257 -54.32 20.17 -22.07
N LEU A 258 -53.74 19.13 -22.68
CA LEU A 258 -53.92 17.75 -22.23
C LEU A 258 -53.42 17.60 -20.78
N PRO A 259 -54.11 16.80 -19.94
CA PRO A 259 -53.71 16.59 -18.54
C PRO A 259 -52.24 16.17 -18.38
N MET A 260 -51.72 15.36 -19.30
CA MET A 260 -50.33 14.90 -19.30
C MET A 260 -49.31 16.03 -19.55
N ASN A 261 -49.67 17.03 -20.35
CA ASN A 261 -48.79 18.19 -20.60
C ASN A 261 -48.74 19.08 -19.36
N ASN A 262 -49.90 19.34 -18.75
CA ASN A 262 -50.00 20.06 -17.49
C ASN A 262 -49.21 19.35 -16.38
N ALA A 263 -49.34 18.02 -16.27
CA ALA A 263 -48.56 17.18 -15.37
C ALA A 263 -47.04 17.31 -15.56
N THR A 264 -46.58 17.25 -16.81
CA THR A 264 -45.15 17.36 -17.14
C THR A 264 -44.59 18.75 -16.82
N ARG A 265 -45.35 19.82 -17.07
CA ARG A 265 -44.94 21.18 -16.70
C ARG A 265 -44.92 21.39 -15.19
N ALA A 266 -45.93 20.90 -14.49
CA ALA A 266 -45.99 20.96 -13.04
C ALA A 266 -44.80 20.23 -12.39
N LEU A 267 -44.44 19.05 -12.90
CA LEU A 267 -43.23 18.34 -12.52
C LEU A 267 -41.97 19.18 -12.68
N ASN A 268 -41.75 19.73 -13.88
CA ASN A 268 -40.57 20.53 -14.16
C ASN A 268 -40.52 21.79 -13.28
N GLN A 269 -41.67 22.42 -13.02
CA GLN A 269 -41.78 23.57 -12.13
C GLN A 269 -41.45 23.18 -10.68
N PHE A 270 -41.99 22.07 -10.17
CA PHE A 270 -41.69 21.61 -8.81
C PHE A 270 -40.21 21.35 -8.61
N VAL A 271 -39.58 20.63 -9.55
CA VAL A 271 -38.16 20.34 -9.48
C VAL A 271 -37.35 21.64 -9.54
N ALA A 272 -37.72 22.59 -10.40
CA ALA A 272 -37.07 23.89 -10.49
C ALA A 272 -37.21 24.69 -9.17
N ASP A 273 -38.43 24.79 -8.63
CA ASP A 273 -38.71 25.47 -7.36
C ASP A 273 -37.93 24.84 -6.21
N TYR A 274 -37.85 23.51 -6.18
CA TYR A 274 -37.13 22.77 -5.14
C TYR A 274 -35.63 23.11 -5.14
N LEU A 275 -35.02 23.17 -6.33
CA LEU A 275 -33.62 23.53 -6.49
C LEU A 275 -33.37 25.01 -6.18
N ASP A 276 -34.26 25.89 -6.65
CA ASP A 276 -34.21 27.33 -6.37
C ASP A 276 -34.37 27.61 -4.87
N PHE A 277 -35.26 26.88 -4.18
CA PHE A 277 -35.39 26.94 -2.73
C PHE A 277 -34.10 26.54 -2.03
N HIS A 278 -33.41 25.48 -2.51
CA HIS A 278 -32.12 25.10 -1.96
C HIS A 278 -31.08 26.21 -2.09
N GLN A 279 -31.02 26.82 -3.28
CA GLN A 279 -30.10 27.92 -3.58
C GLN A 279 -30.41 29.16 -2.73
N LYS A 280 -31.67 29.61 -2.68
CA LYS A 280 -32.12 30.79 -1.93
C LYS A 280 -31.88 30.67 -0.42
N ASN A 281 -32.03 29.47 0.13
CA ASN A 281 -31.84 29.22 1.57
C ASN A 281 -30.42 28.75 1.93
N ASN A 282 -29.50 28.73 0.95
CA ASN A 282 -28.13 28.24 1.12
C ASN A 282 -28.06 26.83 1.76
N ILE A 283 -29.03 25.96 1.44
CA ILE A 283 -29.02 24.56 1.87
C ILE A 283 -28.45 23.69 0.75
N LYS A 284 -27.53 22.79 1.10
CA LYS A 284 -26.84 21.98 0.09
C LYS A 284 -27.68 20.76 -0.26
N LEU A 285 -28.02 20.57 -1.54
CA LEU A 285 -28.89 19.47 -2.00
C LEU A 285 -28.39 18.09 -1.58
N TYR A 286 -27.08 17.82 -1.66
CA TYR A 286 -26.49 16.55 -1.24
C TYR A 286 -26.75 16.20 0.24
N ARG A 287 -27.08 17.20 1.09
CA ARG A 287 -27.40 17.04 2.52
C ARG A 287 -28.87 16.78 2.82
N THR A 288 -29.72 16.73 1.80
CA THR A 288 -31.14 16.46 2.00
C THR A 288 -31.41 14.96 2.12
N LYS A 289 -32.12 14.54 3.18
CA LYS A 289 -32.50 13.13 3.34
C LYS A 289 -33.47 12.71 2.24
N ILE A 290 -33.37 11.46 1.79
CA ILE A 290 -34.34 10.89 0.84
C ILE A 290 -35.76 10.95 1.41
N ALA A 291 -35.92 10.65 2.71
CA ALA A 291 -37.21 10.79 3.39
C ALA A 291 -37.76 12.24 3.34
N SER A 292 -36.89 13.26 3.36
CA SER A 292 -37.30 14.66 3.21
C SER A 292 -37.69 15.01 1.78
N ILE A 293 -37.01 14.44 0.77
CA ILE A 293 -37.43 14.55 -0.65
C ILE A 293 -38.83 13.95 -0.81
N ARG A 294 -39.04 12.73 -0.32
CA ARG A 294 -40.34 12.04 -0.37
C ARG A 294 -41.42 12.83 0.36
N ASN A 295 -41.13 13.33 1.56
CA ASN A 295 -42.08 14.12 2.34
C ASN A 295 -42.47 15.43 1.63
N ALA A 296 -41.52 16.13 1.01
CA ALA A 296 -41.80 17.32 0.20
C ALA A 296 -42.66 16.97 -1.01
N MET A 297 -42.35 15.87 -1.71
CA MET A 297 -43.15 15.39 -2.84
C MET A 297 -44.56 14.94 -2.45
N GLU A 298 -44.77 14.43 -1.24
CA GLU A 298 -46.07 13.93 -0.80
C GLU A 298 -46.95 15.04 -0.22
N ASN A 299 -46.35 16.00 0.49
CA ASN A 299 -47.09 16.93 1.34
C ASN A 299 -46.96 18.40 0.93
N GLN A 300 -45.97 18.78 0.12
CA GLN A 300 -45.69 20.17 -0.24
C GLN A 300 -45.89 20.46 -1.73
N CYS A 301 -46.28 19.46 -2.52
CA CYS A 301 -46.63 19.58 -3.94
C CYS A 301 -48.08 20.02 -4.20
N THR A 302 -48.74 20.70 -3.24
CA THR A 302 -50.21 20.88 -3.25
C THR A 302 -50.67 22.33 -3.15
N VAL A 303 -49.76 23.30 -3.12
CA VAL A 303 -50.11 24.70 -2.92
C VAL A 303 -50.40 25.37 -4.27
N GLY A 304 -51.66 25.37 -4.69
CA GLY A 304 -52.17 26.09 -5.86
C GLY A 304 -52.02 25.33 -7.20
N GLY A 305 -53.16 24.97 -7.80
CA GLY A 305 -53.30 24.38 -9.14
C GLY A 305 -53.02 22.88 -9.25
N TRP A 306 -52.32 22.30 -8.26
CA TRP A 306 -52.14 20.86 -8.13
C TRP A 306 -53.39 20.14 -7.60
N ASP A 307 -54.19 20.80 -6.78
CA ASP A 307 -55.47 20.32 -6.24
C ASP A 307 -56.46 19.94 -7.34
N VAL A 308 -56.38 20.61 -8.49
CA VAL A 308 -57.21 20.39 -9.67
C VAL A 308 -56.72 19.19 -10.52
N MET A 309 -55.51 18.66 -10.29
CA MET A 309 -55.04 17.44 -10.95
C MET A 309 -55.61 16.17 -10.32
N ASP A 310 -55.99 15.21 -11.18
CA ASP A 310 -56.48 13.90 -10.78
C ASP A 310 -55.43 13.13 -9.93
N GLU A 311 -55.86 12.45 -8.86
CA GLU A 311 -54.95 11.69 -7.99
C GLU A 311 -54.23 10.55 -8.72
N HIS A 312 -54.83 9.97 -9.76
CA HIS A 312 -54.16 8.98 -10.61
C HIS A 312 -52.93 9.60 -11.29
N ILE A 313 -53.04 10.84 -11.76
CA ILE A 313 -51.93 11.58 -12.38
C ILE A 313 -50.85 11.90 -11.33
N LYS A 314 -51.23 12.38 -10.14
CA LYS A 314 -50.28 12.63 -9.04
C LYS A 314 -49.53 11.36 -8.61
N SER A 315 -50.22 10.23 -8.56
CA SER A 315 -49.63 8.93 -8.19
C SER A 315 -48.55 8.47 -9.18
N TYR A 316 -48.65 8.89 -10.45
CA TYR A 316 -47.63 8.65 -11.47
C TYR A 316 -46.45 9.62 -11.39
N ILE A 317 -46.70 10.90 -11.09
CA ILE A 317 -45.67 11.95 -11.07
C ILE A 317 -44.78 11.86 -9.83
N ARG A 318 -45.36 11.61 -8.64
CA ARG A 318 -44.62 11.60 -7.36
C ARG A 318 -43.38 10.69 -7.39
N PRO A 319 -43.45 9.42 -7.84
CA PRO A 319 -42.28 8.56 -7.95
C PRO A 319 -41.23 9.08 -8.94
N VAL A 320 -41.66 9.56 -10.11
CA VAL A 320 -40.74 10.09 -11.14
C VAL A 320 -39.98 11.31 -10.61
N SER A 321 -40.67 12.23 -9.94
CA SER A 321 -40.07 13.43 -9.33
C SER A 321 -39.10 13.08 -8.22
N THR A 322 -39.49 12.13 -7.38
CA THR A 322 -38.65 11.64 -6.29
C THR A 322 -37.35 11.09 -6.85
N VAL A 323 -37.43 10.27 -7.91
CA VAL A 323 -36.26 9.73 -8.60
C VAL A 323 -35.41 10.84 -9.23
N ASP A 324 -36.01 11.84 -9.89
CA ASP A 324 -35.25 12.95 -10.48
C ASP A 324 -34.50 13.78 -9.40
N LEU A 325 -35.17 14.11 -8.29
CA LEU A 325 -34.54 14.79 -7.15
C LEU A 325 -33.46 13.93 -6.46
N GLU A 326 -33.68 12.61 -6.36
CA GLU A 326 -32.65 11.67 -5.89
C GLU A 326 -31.43 11.67 -6.83
N ILE A 327 -31.64 11.66 -8.16
CA ILE A 327 -30.56 11.76 -9.16
C ILE A 327 -29.81 13.08 -9.01
N LYS A 328 -30.50 14.22 -8.95
CA LYS A 328 -29.87 15.54 -8.79
C LYS A 328 -29.13 15.67 -7.46
N ARG A 329 -29.67 15.10 -6.39
CA ARG A 329 -28.98 15.00 -5.10
C ARG A 329 -27.68 14.20 -5.24
N ASN A 330 -27.74 13.03 -5.89
CA ASN A 330 -26.58 12.17 -6.09
C ASN A 330 -25.53 12.84 -6.99
N GLN A 331 -25.95 13.58 -8.02
CA GLN A 331 -25.08 14.43 -8.84
C GLN A 331 -24.40 15.52 -7.99
N SER A 332 -25.15 16.20 -7.13
CA SER A 332 -24.58 17.21 -6.21
C SER A 332 -23.58 16.58 -5.23
N LYS A 333 -23.84 15.35 -4.76
CA LYS A 333 -22.91 14.60 -3.91
C LYS A 333 -21.66 14.17 -4.67
N GLN A 334 -21.81 13.67 -5.89
CA GLN A 334 -20.69 13.33 -6.78
C GLN A 334 -19.82 14.56 -7.02
N ALA A 335 -20.41 15.69 -7.40
CA ALA A 335 -19.66 16.94 -7.62
C ALA A 335 -18.88 17.38 -6.37
N ARG A 336 -19.43 17.19 -5.17
CA ARG A 336 -18.72 17.44 -3.91
C ARG A 336 -17.55 16.47 -3.72
N GLU A 337 -17.75 15.18 -3.96
CA GLU A 337 -16.67 14.20 -3.90
C GLU A 337 -15.62 14.43 -4.99
N ASP A 338 -15.99 14.89 -6.19
CA ASP A 338 -15.06 15.28 -7.25
C ASP A 338 -14.19 16.47 -6.81
N ILE A 339 -14.78 17.46 -6.14
CA ILE A 339 -14.02 18.58 -5.54
C ILE A 339 -13.03 18.03 -4.50
N ARG A 340 -13.49 17.17 -3.58
CA ARG A 340 -12.61 16.52 -2.57
C ARG A 340 -11.51 15.70 -3.24
N ASN A 341 -11.85 14.92 -4.24
CA ASN A 341 -10.93 14.09 -5.03
C ASN A 341 -9.98 14.91 -5.88
N SER A 342 -10.26 16.19 -6.13
CA SER A 342 -9.34 17.09 -6.81
C SER A 342 -8.28 17.69 -5.87
N GLN A 343 -8.51 17.68 -4.55
CA GLN A 343 -7.56 18.18 -3.55
C GLN A 343 -6.20 17.46 -3.60
N VAL A 344 -5.17 18.19 -3.20
CA VAL A 344 -3.78 17.74 -3.10
C VAL A 344 -3.35 17.97 -1.66
N ASP A 345 -2.75 16.97 -1.03
CA ASP A 345 -2.18 17.13 0.31
C ASP A 345 -1.04 18.18 0.24
N PRO A 346 -0.98 19.14 1.19
CA PRO A 346 0.01 20.21 1.14
C PRO A 346 1.46 19.73 1.27
N LEU A 347 1.70 18.50 1.75
CA LEU A 347 3.02 17.88 1.81
C LEU A 347 3.33 17.03 0.58
N HIS A 348 2.42 16.95 -0.39
CA HIS A 348 2.64 16.13 -1.59
C HIS A 348 3.81 16.65 -2.43
N VAL A 349 4.77 15.78 -2.72
CA VAL A 349 5.81 16.02 -3.72
C VAL A 349 5.39 15.41 -5.07
N PRO A 350 5.22 16.21 -6.13
CA PRO A 350 4.87 15.68 -7.44
C PRO A 350 6.05 14.93 -8.05
N VAL A 351 5.90 13.62 -8.25
CA VAL A 351 6.88 12.80 -8.98
C VAL A 351 6.28 12.41 -10.34
N PRO A 352 7.01 12.64 -11.46
CA PRO A 352 6.51 12.32 -12.80
C PRO A 352 6.07 10.86 -12.92
N GLY A 353 4.91 10.65 -13.55
CA GLY A 353 4.38 9.32 -13.82
C GLY A 353 3.65 8.65 -12.66
N LEU A 354 3.46 9.32 -11.52
CA LEU A 354 2.61 8.76 -10.48
C LEU A 354 1.11 8.91 -10.78
N SER A 355 0.34 7.89 -10.38
CA SER A 355 -1.12 7.93 -10.40
C SER A 355 -1.62 9.13 -9.57
N PRO A 356 -2.68 9.83 -10.00
CA PRO A 356 -3.31 10.89 -9.22
C PRO A 356 -3.82 10.44 -7.84
N GLN A 357 -3.90 9.13 -7.57
CA GLN A 357 -4.26 8.60 -6.26
C GLN A 357 -3.24 8.97 -5.16
N TYR A 358 -1.97 9.17 -5.51
CA TYR A 358 -0.89 9.42 -4.55
C TYR A 358 -0.68 10.90 -4.22
N LYS A 359 -1.59 11.78 -4.64
CA LYS A 359 -1.53 13.22 -4.32
C LYS A 359 -2.10 13.55 -2.94
N ALA A 360 -2.79 12.59 -2.33
CA ALA A 360 -3.48 12.72 -1.06
C ALA A 360 -3.58 11.34 -0.40
N TRP A 361 -4.02 11.30 0.86
CA TRP A 361 -4.26 10.04 1.54
C TRP A 361 -5.40 9.29 0.85
N THR A 362 -5.26 7.97 0.73
CA THR A 362 -6.33 7.11 0.21
C THR A 362 -6.56 5.93 1.14
N VAL A 363 -7.78 5.40 1.10
CA VAL A 363 -8.16 4.16 1.78
C VAL A 363 -8.58 3.19 0.68
N THR A 364 -8.01 2.01 0.68
CA THR A 364 -8.29 0.90 -0.24
C THR A 364 -8.68 -0.34 0.57
N VAL A 365 -9.28 -1.31 -0.12
CA VAL A 365 -9.54 -2.62 0.47
C VAL A 365 -8.45 -3.56 0.00
N ASP A 366 -7.66 -4.07 0.93
CA ASP A 366 -6.75 -5.16 0.60
C ASP A 366 -7.34 -6.50 1.03
N VAL A 367 -7.79 -7.27 0.04
CA VAL A 367 -8.32 -8.62 0.24
C VAL A 367 -7.26 -9.62 0.67
N SER A 368 -5.97 -9.28 0.52
CA SER A 368 -4.85 -10.07 1.03
C SER A 368 -4.72 -9.97 2.55
N VAL A 369 -5.23 -8.89 3.15
CA VAL A 369 -5.30 -8.64 4.59
C VAL A 369 -6.60 -9.23 5.14
N ASP A 370 -6.60 -10.53 5.39
CA ASP A 370 -7.83 -11.24 5.81
C ASP A 370 -7.71 -12.00 7.14
N GLY A 371 -6.58 -11.85 7.83
CA GLY A 371 -6.32 -12.51 9.11
C GLY A 371 -6.04 -14.00 8.98
N ARG A 372 -5.85 -14.55 7.76
CA ARG A 372 -5.36 -15.92 7.62
C ARG A 372 -4.05 -16.10 8.38
N GLY A 373 -4.04 -17.08 9.28
CA GLY A 373 -2.93 -17.37 10.18
C GLY A 373 -3.15 -16.90 11.62
N MET A 374 -4.17 -16.08 11.91
CA MET A 374 -4.54 -15.70 13.27
C MET A 374 -5.27 -16.83 14.00
N THR A 375 -4.53 -17.90 14.32
CA THR A 375 -5.03 -19.09 14.98
C THR A 375 -5.08 -18.94 16.51
N ALA A 376 -5.91 -19.75 17.17
CA ALA A 376 -6.16 -19.65 18.61
C ALA A 376 -4.92 -19.77 19.50
N ASP A 377 -3.88 -20.50 19.08
CA ASP A 377 -2.61 -20.67 19.80
C ASP A 377 -1.75 -19.41 19.84
N ARG A 378 -2.06 -18.42 19.00
CA ARG A 378 -1.40 -17.11 19.00
C ARG A 378 -2.09 -16.08 19.90
N TYR A 379 -3.18 -16.47 20.55
CA TYR A 379 -3.86 -15.66 21.55
C TYR A 379 -3.64 -16.23 22.96
N SER A 380 -3.64 -15.34 23.95
CA SER A 380 -3.67 -15.70 25.37
C SER A 380 -4.98 -15.25 26.02
N ASN A 381 -5.30 -15.80 27.21
CA ASN A 381 -6.51 -15.47 27.97
C ASN A 381 -7.83 -15.62 27.17
N VAL A 382 -7.88 -16.63 26.30
CA VAL A 382 -9.02 -16.88 25.42
C VAL A 382 -10.17 -17.56 26.13
N ASN A 383 -11.39 -17.07 25.91
CA ASN A 383 -12.63 -17.76 26.32
C ASN A 383 -13.35 -18.42 25.13
N SER A 384 -12.82 -18.23 23.92
CA SER A 384 -13.34 -18.79 22.67
C SER A 384 -12.35 -19.78 22.06
N LEU A 385 -12.89 -20.74 21.29
CA LEU A 385 -12.07 -21.67 20.51
C LEU A 385 -11.38 -20.98 19.32
N ASP A 386 -11.98 -19.92 18.81
CA ASP A 386 -11.41 -19.09 17.76
C ASP A 386 -11.70 -17.62 18.07
N PRO A 387 -10.78 -16.95 18.79
CA PRO A 387 -10.95 -15.56 19.17
C PRO A 387 -11.10 -14.63 17.96
N PHE A 388 -10.33 -14.87 16.89
CA PHE A 388 -10.40 -14.05 15.69
C PHE A 388 -11.79 -14.13 15.04
N ASP A 389 -12.43 -15.30 15.10
CA ASP A 389 -13.76 -15.52 14.54
C ASP A 389 -14.91 -14.80 15.29
N GLU A 390 -14.65 -14.11 16.40
CA GLU A 390 -15.68 -13.36 17.14
C GLU A 390 -16.17 -12.09 16.43
N TYR A 391 -15.43 -11.60 15.43
CA TYR A 391 -15.74 -10.38 14.70
C TYR A 391 -15.80 -10.58 13.18
N TYR A 392 -16.50 -9.67 12.50
CA TYR A 392 -16.26 -9.43 11.08
C TYR A 392 -15.15 -8.40 10.94
N TRP A 393 -14.12 -8.75 10.18
CA TRP A 393 -12.94 -7.91 9.98
C TRP A 393 -12.94 -7.26 8.60
N PHE A 394 -12.36 -6.06 8.56
CA PHE A 394 -12.04 -5.32 7.35
C PHE A 394 -10.52 -5.22 7.22
N GLY A 395 -9.98 -5.78 6.13
CA GLY A 395 -8.61 -5.56 5.70
C GLY A 395 -8.47 -4.18 5.10
N ALA A 396 -7.95 -3.25 5.90
CA ALA A 396 -7.71 -1.88 5.50
C ALA A 396 -6.31 -1.75 4.92
N GLU A 397 -6.21 -1.02 3.82
CA GLU A 397 -4.96 -0.43 3.36
C GLU A 397 -5.15 1.10 3.32
N VAL A 398 -4.27 1.84 3.98
CA VAL A 398 -4.24 3.30 3.97
C VAL A 398 -2.93 3.77 3.37
N VAL A 399 -3.02 4.46 2.23
CA VAL A 399 -1.87 4.88 1.45
C VAL A 399 -1.63 6.37 1.64
N SER A 400 -0.40 6.77 1.94
CA SER A 400 -0.01 8.17 2.08
C SER A 400 0.09 8.87 0.72
N PRO A 401 0.04 10.22 0.68
CA PRO A 401 0.60 10.93 -0.45
C PRO A 401 2.10 10.65 -0.59
N VAL A 402 2.69 11.07 -1.70
CA VAL A 402 4.15 11.14 -1.84
C VAL A 402 4.68 12.24 -0.93
N LEU A 403 5.49 11.87 0.05
CA LEU A 403 6.03 12.76 1.07
C LEU A 403 7.52 13.03 0.84
N PRO A 404 8.03 14.21 1.22
CA PRO A 404 9.46 14.53 1.14
C PRO A 404 10.25 13.80 2.22
N THR A 405 11.39 13.21 1.86
CA THR A 405 12.34 12.64 2.84
C THR A 405 12.95 13.72 3.72
N GLY A 406 13.22 13.39 4.99
CA GLY A 406 13.84 14.29 5.95
C GLY A 406 12.98 15.47 6.44
N ASP A 407 11.71 15.58 6.02
CA ASP A 407 10.78 16.62 6.52
C ASP A 407 10.01 16.12 7.77
N GLU A 408 10.15 16.82 8.89
CA GLU A 408 9.42 16.48 10.12
C GLU A 408 7.90 16.54 9.95
N ARG A 409 7.39 17.42 9.08
CA ARG A 409 5.94 17.51 8.82
C ARG A 409 5.40 16.24 8.17
N ALA A 410 6.19 15.59 7.31
CA ALA A 410 5.84 14.30 6.73
C ALA A 410 5.73 13.22 7.82
N ARG A 411 6.70 13.17 8.75
CA ARG A 411 6.67 12.25 9.90
C ARG A 411 5.49 12.52 10.83
N GLN A 412 5.15 13.78 11.06
CA GLN A 412 3.94 14.17 11.81
C GLN A 412 2.65 13.78 11.10
N ALA A 413 2.59 13.84 9.76
CA ALA A 413 1.43 13.38 9.02
C ALA A 413 1.18 11.87 9.23
N ILE A 414 2.23 11.06 9.29
CA ILE A 414 2.14 9.63 9.63
C ILE A 414 1.63 9.43 11.05
N ARG A 415 2.19 10.15 12.04
CA ARG A 415 1.70 10.12 13.44
C ARG A 415 0.22 10.49 13.52
N HIS A 416 -0.19 11.50 12.76
CA HIS A 416 -1.58 11.94 12.72
C HIS A 416 -2.49 10.89 12.09
N ALA A 417 -2.08 10.27 10.99
CA ALA A 417 -2.82 9.19 10.34
C ALA A 417 -3.02 8.00 11.28
N CYS A 418 -1.93 7.43 11.79
CA CYS A 418 -1.95 6.28 12.70
C CYS A 418 -2.75 6.57 13.97
N GLY A 419 -2.54 7.75 14.57
CA GLY A 419 -3.28 8.20 15.75
C GLY A 419 -4.78 8.32 15.49
N SER A 420 -5.17 8.91 14.36
CA SER A 420 -6.59 9.06 13.98
C SER A 420 -7.26 7.71 13.83
N LEU A 421 -6.58 6.75 13.20
CA LEU A 421 -7.08 5.39 13.00
C LEU A 421 -7.26 4.67 14.34
N ARG A 422 -6.22 4.63 15.17
CA ARG A 422 -6.24 3.92 16.47
C ARG A 422 -7.19 4.53 17.48
N ASN A 423 -7.37 5.85 17.46
CA ASN A 423 -8.32 6.55 18.32
C ASN A 423 -9.78 6.29 17.90
N ALA A 424 -10.03 6.10 16.61
CA ALA A 424 -11.39 5.95 16.09
C ALA A 424 -11.86 4.50 16.00
N PHE A 425 -10.93 3.56 15.76
CA PHE A 425 -11.25 2.18 15.38
C PHE A 425 -10.59 1.16 16.29
N ARG A 426 -11.27 0.01 16.43
CA ARG A 426 -10.70 -1.19 17.04
C ARG A 426 -9.79 -1.89 16.02
N CYS A 427 -8.56 -1.42 15.91
CA CYS A 427 -7.52 -2.03 15.08
C CYS A 427 -6.91 -3.21 15.82
N HIS A 428 -6.80 -4.37 15.17
CA HIS A 428 -6.18 -5.56 15.77
C HIS A 428 -4.68 -5.33 16.04
N LYS A 429 -4.14 -5.87 17.14
CA LYS A 429 -2.69 -5.88 17.38
C LYS A 429 -1.95 -6.69 16.31
N PRO A 430 -0.73 -6.30 15.90
CA PRO A 430 0.00 -7.02 14.88
C PRO A 430 0.39 -8.43 15.35
N MET A 431 0.29 -9.40 14.44
CA MET A 431 0.67 -10.80 14.67
C MET A 431 1.64 -11.26 13.59
N GLU A 432 2.33 -12.37 13.78
CA GLU A 432 3.36 -12.91 12.88
C GLU A 432 2.77 -13.54 11.59
N VAL A 433 1.64 -13.01 11.12
CA VAL A 433 0.82 -13.54 10.02
C VAL A 433 -0.33 -12.55 9.84
N SER A 434 -0.33 -11.74 8.76
CA SER A 434 -1.55 -11.18 8.10
C SER A 434 -1.35 -9.79 7.48
N THR A 435 -0.45 -8.97 8.01
CA THR A 435 -0.39 -7.53 7.67
C THR A 435 1.05 -7.12 7.42
N GLY A 436 1.26 -6.34 6.36
CA GLY A 436 2.53 -5.73 6.01
C GLY A 436 2.53 -4.21 6.18
N LEU A 437 3.73 -3.64 6.10
CA LEU A 437 3.88 -2.23 5.82
C LEU A 437 4.82 -2.09 4.63
N HIS A 438 4.40 -1.30 3.66
CA HIS A 438 5.21 -1.01 2.48
C HIS A 438 5.72 0.42 2.54
N VAL A 439 7.02 0.60 2.28
CA VAL A 439 7.63 1.92 2.10
C VAL A 439 8.09 2.05 0.66
N HIS A 440 7.56 3.02 -0.06
CA HIS A 440 7.97 3.36 -1.41
C HIS A 440 9.06 4.40 -1.37
N LEU A 441 10.19 4.16 -2.02
CA LEU A 441 11.34 5.05 -2.09
C LEU A 441 11.45 5.62 -3.50
N GLY A 442 11.38 6.94 -3.62
CA GLY A 442 11.39 7.66 -4.89
C GLY A 442 12.30 8.87 -4.86
N HIS A 443 12.39 9.55 -6.00
CA HIS A 443 13.12 10.79 -6.16
C HIS A 443 12.48 11.61 -7.28
N THR A 444 12.46 12.95 -7.17
CA THR A 444 11.89 13.81 -8.23
C THR A 444 12.60 13.65 -9.58
N ASP A 445 13.89 13.33 -9.52
CA ASP A 445 14.74 13.11 -10.72
C ASP A 445 14.78 11.63 -11.15
N GLY A 446 13.95 10.79 -10.52
CA GLY A 446 13.89 9.36 -10.79
C GLY A 446 15.15 8.60 -10.35
N TRP A 447 15.26 7.37 -10.86
CA TRP A 447 16.35 6.44 -10.62
C TRP A 447 17.17 6.23 -11.89
N THR A 448 18.49 6.29 -11.78
CA THR A 448 19.36 5.82 -12.86
C THR A 448 19.59 4.31 -12.77
N LEU A 449 19.96 3.68 -13.89
CA LEU A 449 20.36 2.27 -13.91
C LEU A 449 21.53 2.01 -12.95
N PHE A 450 22.50 2.92 -12.92
CA PHE A 450 23.65 2.82 -12.03
C PHE A 450 23.23 2.84 -10.56
N GLN A 451 22.36 3.76 -10.17
CA GLN A 451 21.79 3.81 -8.82
C GLN A 451 20.99 2.54 -8.48
N ALA A 452 20.20 2.02 -9.43
CA ALA A 452 19.45 0.78 -9.24
C ALA A 452 20.38 -0.44 -9.02
N LYS A 453 21.49 -0.55 -9.79
CA LYS A 453 22.52 -1.58 -9.60
C LYS A 453 23.22 -1.46 -8.24
N ARG A 454 23.55 -0.24 -7.80
CA ARG A 454 24.10 0.01 -6.46
C ARG A 454 23.12 -0.33 -5.35
N PHE A 455 21.84 0.01 -5.51
CA PHE A 455 20.79 -0.39 -4.57
C PHE A 455 20.71 -1.92 -4.46
N ALA A 456 20.65 -2.62 -5.60
CA ALA A 456 20.63 -4.10 -5.62
C ALA A 456 21.88 -4.68 -4.94
N THR A 457 23.06 -4.09 -5.18
CA THR A 457 24.32 -4.54 -4.58
C THR A 457 24.31 -4.37 -3.06
N LEU A 458 24.00 -3.17 -2.58
CA LEU A 458 23.93 -2.89 -1.15
C LEU A 458 22.89 -3.77 -0.48
N TRP A 459 21.69 -3.86 -1.07
CA TRP A 459 20.61 -4.64 -0.51
C TRP A 459 20.99 -6.11 -0.42
N LEU A 460 21.46 -6.75 -1.49
CA LEU A 460 21.84 -8.17 -1.46
C LEU A 460 22.84 -8.47 -0.34
N LEU A 461 23.84 -7.62 -0.18
CA LEU A 461 24.90 -7.85 0.80
C LEU A 461 24.43 -7.61 2.24
N ALA A 462 23.52 -6.66 2.45
CA ALA A 462 22.97 -6.32 3.75
C ALA A 462 21.62 -7.00 4.07
N GLU A 463 21.08 -7.78 3.14
CA GLU A 463 19.69 -8.27 3.18
C GLU A 463 19.39 -9.03 4.47
N GLU A 464 20.22 -10.00 4.83
CA GLU A 464 20.10 -10.77 6.08
C GLU A 464 20.07 -9.87 7.32
N THR A 465 20.93 -8.86 7.37
CA THR A 465 21.02 -7.91 8.49
C THR A 465 19.84 -6.96 8.53
N ILE A 466 19.34 -6.54 7.37
CA ILE A 466 18.17 -5.68 7.25
C ILE A 466 16.91 -6.43 7.71
N TYR A 467 16.73 -7.71 7.33
CA TYR A 467 15.60 -8.52 7.81
C TYR A 467 15.60 -8.68 9.33
N LYS A 468 16.78 -8.77 9.96
CA LYS A 468 16.93 -8.81 11.43
C LYS A 468 16.46 -7.54 12.15
N LEU A 469 16.28 -6.42 11.44
CA LEU A 469 15.64 -5.22 12.00
C LEU A 469 14.12 -5.41 12.17
N HIS A 470 13.52 -6.42 11.55
CA HIS A 470 12.09 -6.68 11.58
C HIS A 470 11.77 -8.00 12.26
N ARG A 471 10.49 -8.33 12.31
CA ARG A 471 10.00 -9.57 12.90
C ARG A 471 10.40 -10.78 12.07
N ARG A 472 10.56 -11.91 12.75
CA ARG A 472 11.01 -13.18 12.19
C ARG A 472 10.09 -13.71 11.09
N ASP A 473 8.79 -13.45 11.17
CA ASP A 473 7.80 -13.91 10.19
C ASP A 473 8.01 -13.28 8.81
N ARG A 474 8.54 -12.06 8.74
CA ARG A 474 8.84 -11.40 7.47
C ARG A 474 9.95 -12.11 6.70
N ASP A 475 10.94 -12.67 7.40
CA ASP A 475 11.97 -13.54 6.82
C ASP A 475 11.42 -14.91 6.37
N GLN A 476 10.46 -15.45 7.14
CA GLN A 476 9.86 -16.75 6.85
C GLN A 476 8.81 -16.71 5.73
N ASP A 477 8.23 -15.54 5.45
CA ASP A 477 7.24 -15.35 4.39
C ASP A 477 7.90 -15.32 3.00
N ARG A 478 8.31 -16.50 2.55
CA ARG A 478 8.88 -16.70 1.20
C ARG A 478 7.89 -16.39 0.08
N LYS A 479 6.59 -16.37 0.35
CA LYS A 479 5.60 -16.13 -0.69
C LYS A 479 5.46 -14.65 -1.00
N TRP A 480 5.42 -13.81 0.02
CA TRP A 480 5.11 -12.39 -0.14
C TRP A 480 6.30 -11.46 0.15
N CYS A 481 7.30 -11.94 0.90
CA CYS A 481 8.47 -11.18 1.34
C CYS A 481 9.77 -11.97 1.21
N ALA A 482 9.95 -12.78 0.16
CA ALA A 482 11.21 -13.50 -0.03
C ALA A 482 12.40 -12.55 -0.18
N LYS A 483 13.55 -12.95 0.35
CA LYS A 483 14.82 -12.28 0.09
C LYS A 483 15.08 -12.20 -1.42
N MET A 484 15.65 -11.10 -1.90
CA MET A 484 16.08 -10.97 -3.29
C MET A 484 17.10 -12.05 -3.65
N GLY A 485 18.00 -12.36 -2.73
CA GLY A 485 18.96 -13.46 -2.82
C GLY A 485 18.38 -14.86 -2.64
N ASP A 486 17.06 -15.04 -2.62
CA ASP A 486 16.42 -16.38 -2.57
C ASP A 486 15.19 -16.50 -3.49
N GLY A 487 14.46 -15.39 -3.69
CA GLY A 487 13.14 -15.36 -4.29
C GLY A 487 13.03 -14.60 -5.60
N SER A 488 14.06 -13.86 -6.00
CA SER A 488 14.05 -13.14 -7.28
C SER A 488 14.05 -14.11 -8.47
N ALA A 489 13.51 -13.68 -9.61
CA ALA A 489 13.55 -14.49 -10.83
C ALA A 489 15.00 -14.83 -11.24
N LEU A 490 15.94 -13.89 -11.09
CA LEU A 490 17.36 -14.13 -11.33
C LEU A 490 17.93 -15.21 -10.42
N TRP A 491 17.65 -15.13 -9.11
CA TRP A 491 18.14 -16.15 -8.17
C TRP A 491 17.59 -17.53 -8.53
N MET A 492 16.29 -17.59 -8.81
CA MET A 492 15.62 -18.84 -9.19
C MET A 492 16.22 -19.45 -10.46
N ALA A 493 16.53 -18.63 -11.47
CA ALA A 493 17.15 -19.08 -12.71
C ALA A 493 18.53 -19.73 -12.47
N MET A 494 19.30 -19.17 -11.54
CA MET A 494 20.69 -19.56 -11.30
C MET A 494 20.82 -20.72 -10.29
N PHE A 495 20.08 -20.65 -9.19
CA PHE A 495 20.38 -21.42 -7.99
C PHE A 495 19.25 -22.32 -7.49
N SER A 496 18.01 -22.20 -7.99
CA SER A 496 16.90 -23.04 -7.48
C SER A 496 17.21 -24.53 -7.61
N ASN A 497 16.97 -25.34 -6.58
CA ASN A 497 17.16 -26.80 -6.71
C ASN A 497 16.03 -27.46 -7.54
N ASN A 498 14.97 -26.73 -7.86
CA ASN A 498 13.85 -27.18 -8.65
C ASN A 498 14.05 -26.81 -10.13
N LEU A 499 14.22 -27.81 -10.99
CA LEU A 499 14.43 -27.61 -12.43
C LEU A 499 13.28 -26.87 -13.12
N ASN A 500 12.05 -27.03 -12.63
CA ASN A 500 10.91 -26.30 -13.20
C ASN A 500 10.99 -24.81 -12.86
N GLU A 501 11.36 -24.45 -11.63
CA GLU A 501 11.57 -23.05 -11.24
C GLU A 501 12.70 -22.41 -12.05
N ARG A 502 13.83 -23.12 -12.24
CA ARG A 502 14.94 -22.65 -13.10
C ARG A 502 14.49 -22.38 -14.53
N ARG A 503 13.80 -23.34 -15.15
CA ARG A 503 13.33 -23.23 -16.55
C ARG A 503 12.35 -22.08 -16.74
N GLU A 504 11.47 -21.87 -15.76
CA GLU A 504 10.48 -20.78 -15.83
C GLU A 504 11.10 -19.40 -15.68
N CYS A 505 12.30 -19.31 -15.07
CA CYS A 505 13.01 -18.05 -14.88
C CYS A 505 14.22 -17.88 -15.80
N SER A 506 14.54 -18.86 -16.67
CA SER A 506 15.80 -18.88 -17.43
C SER A 506 15.98 -17.69 -18.37
N ASP A 507 14.88 -17.12 -18.86
CA ASP A 507 14.89 -15.98 -19.78
C ASP A 507 15.43 -14.69 -19.15
N THR A 508 15.55 -14.66 -17.81
CA THR A 508 16.16 -13.55 -17.07
C THR A 508 17.67 -13.50 -17.18
N LEU A 509 18.33 -14.62 -17.51
CA LEU A 509 19.78 -14.65 -17.70
C LEU A 509 20.15 -13.98 -19.02
N LYS A 510 21.06 -13.00 -18.95
CA LYS A 510 21.59 -12.30 -20.12
C LYS A 510 23.10 -12.48 -20.14
N TYR A 511 23.62 -12.85 -21.29
CA TYR A 511 25.05 -12.94 -21.54
C TYR A 511 25.39 -11.92 -22.62
N TYR A 512 26.33 -11.04 -22.30
CA TYR A 512 26.91 -10.10 -23.24
C TYR A 512 28.32 -10.57 -23.59
N ASP A 513 28.75 -10.35 -24.82
CA ASP A 513 30.11 -10.64 -25.28
C ASP A 513 30.86 -9.34 -25.66
N GLY A 514 32.15 -9.47 -25.94
CA GLY A 514 32.99 -8.38 -26.43
C GLY A 514 33.12 -7.18 -25.48
N ASP A 515 33.14 -5.98 -26.07
CA ASP A 515 33.41 -4.71 -25.40
C ASP A 515 32.36 -4.35 -24.32
N GLU A 516 31.09 -4.75 -24.52
CA GLU A 516 30.04 -4.47 -23.53
C GLU A 516 30.24 -5.25 -22.24
N ALA A 517 30.63 -6.53 -22.35
CA ALA A 517 30.95 -7.37 -21.20
C ALA A 517 32.13 -6.80 -20.40
N VAL A 518 33.17 -6.34 -21.11
CA VAL A 518 34.34 -5.68 -20.49
C VAL A 518 33.92 -4.43 -19.73
N ARG A 519 33.09 -3.57 -20.33
CA ARG A 519 32.58 -2.35 -19.67
C ARG A 519 31.78 -2.68 -18.40
N PHE A 520 30.84 -3.62 -18.47
CA PHE A 520 30.05 -4.01 -17.29
C PHE A 520 30.91 -4.62 -16.19
N HIS A 521 31.95 -5.36 -16.57
CA HIS A 521 32.91 -5.91 -15.61
C HIS A 521 33.70 -4.80 -14.89
N MET A 522 34.16 -3.78 -15.62
CA MET A 522 34.83 -2.61 -15.02
C MET A 522 33.90 -1.84 -14.07
N GLU A 523 32.66 -1.56 -14.49
CA GLU A 523 31.65 -0.91 -13.63
C GLU A 523 31.41 -1.70 -12.33
N MET A 524 31.30 -3.02 -12.43
CA MET A 524 31.15 -3.91 -11.27
C MET A 524 32.39 -3.85 -10.36
N GLN A 525 33.59 -3.95 -10.93
CA GLN A 525 34.84 -3.89 -10.15
C GLN A 525 34.96 -2.59 -9.37
N ASP A 526 34.49 -1.46 -9.91
CA ASP A 526 34.58 -0.17 -9.23
C ASP A 526 33.60 -0.02 -8.05
N ASN A 527 32.55 -0.85 -8.00
CA ASN A 527 31.44 -0.68 -7.04
C ASN A 527 31.20 -1.89 -6.13
N VAL A 528 31.70 -3.07 -6.48
CA VAL A 528 31.48 -4.32 -5.74
C VAL A 528 32.77 -4.72 -5.00
N PRO A 529 32.69 -5.15 -3.73
CA PRO A 529 33.85 -5.69 -3.02
C PRO A 529 34.44 -6.93 -3.69
N ASP A 530 35.78 -7.00 -3.78
CA ASP A 530 36.47 -8.18 -4.31
C ASP A 530 36.70 -9.27 -3.25
N CYS A 531 36.33 -9.00 -1.99
CA CYS A 531 36.55 -9.86 -0.83
C CYS A 531 35.35 -9.79 0.13
N GLY A 532 35.23 -10.76 1.03
CA GLY A 532 34.14 -10.82 2.03
C GLY A 532 32.76 -11.18 1.46
N ILE A 533 32.67 -11.47 0.16
CA ILE A 533 31.46 -11.97 -0.48
C ILE A 533 31.65 -13.43 -0.88
N ASN A 534 30.61 -14.26 -0.73
CA ASN A 534 30.64 -15.66 -1.13
C ASN A 534 30.44 -15.84 -2.65
N ASP A 535 30.72 -17.04 -3.17
CA ASP A 535 30.62 -17.32 -4.61
C ASP A 535 29.20 -17.10 -5.17
N PRO A 536 28.11 -17.60 -4.54
CA PRO A 536 26.75 -17.30 -4.98
C PRO A 536 26.47 -15.79 -5.11
N GLN A 537 26.83 -14.99 -4.10
CA GLN A 537 26.68 -13.54 -4.11
C GLN A 537 27.48 -12.91 -5.25
N ARG A 538 28.74 -13.32 -5.45
CA ARG A 538 29.60 -12.80 -6.52
C ARG A 538 29.01 -13.07 -7.90
N ILE A 539 28.55 -14.30 -8.16
CA ILE A 539 27.96 -14.68 -9.44
C ILE A 539 26.62 -13.95 -9.65
N PHE A 540 25.79 -13.80 -8.61
CA PHE A 540 24.56 -13.03 -8.68
C PHE A 540 24.81 -11.56 -9.04
N LEU A 541 25.74 -10.91 -8.33
CA LEU A 541 26.11 -9.52 -8.61
C LEU A 541 26.72 -9.34 -9.99
N PHE A 542 27.51 -10.30 -10.47
CA PHE A 542 28.02 -10.29 -11.83
C PHE A 542 26.90 -10.24 -12.88
N ASN A 543 25.77 -10.90 -12.64
CA ASN A 543 24.60 -10.81 -13.53
C ASN A 543 23.85 -9.47 -13.36
N VAL A 544 23.68 -8.99 -12.12
CA VAL A 544 23.06 -7.67 -11.84
C VAL A 544 23.76 -6.56 -12.62
N TRP A 545 25.09 -6.55 -12.62
CA TRP A 545 25.88 -5.51 -13.26
C TRP A 545 25.94 -5.64 -14.79
N GLN A 546 25.51 -6.74 -15.37
CA GLN A 546 25.40 -6.91 -16.82
C GLN A 546 24.09 -6.38 -17.41
N PHE A 547 23.07 -6.08 -16.61
CA PHE A 547 21.81 -5.61 -17.19
C PHE A 547 21.98 -4.22 -17.83
N PRO A 548 21.53 -4.03 -19.09
CA PRO A 548 21.77 -2.80 -19.85
C PRO A 548 20.69 -1.73 -19.61
N SER A 549 19.58 -2.12 -18.97
CA SER A 549 18.41 -1.27 -18.73
C SER A 549 17.76 -1.52 -17.37
N ILE A 550 17.06 -0.49 -16.85
CA ILE A 550 16.28 -0.59 -15.61
C ILE A 550 15.15 -1.62 -15.79
N SER A 551 14.49 -1.64 -16.94
CA SER A 551 13.39 -2.57 -17.19
C SER A 551 13.83 -4.04 -17.09
N VAL A 552 14.96 -4.41 -17.70
CA VAL A 552 15.46 -5.79 -17.65
C VAL A 552 15.97 -6.13 -16.24
N LEU A 553 16.66 -5.20 -15.58
CA LEU A 553 17.08 -5.37 -14.18
C LEU A 553 15.88 -5.64 -13.27
N ARG A 554 14.80 -4.85 -13.41
CA ARG A 554 13.56 -5.03 -12.65
C ARG A 554 12.96 -6.42 -12.87
N GLU A 555 12.84 -6.87 -14.12
CA GLU A 555 12.25 -8.18 -14.42
C GLU A 555 13.05 -9.31 -13.77
N ALA A 556 14.38 -9.19 -13.81
CA ALA A 556 15.28 -10.15 -13.20
C ALA A 556 15.21 -10.14 -11.66
N LEU A 557 15.15 -8.96 -11.04
CA LEU A 557 15.14 -8.81 -9.57
C LEU A 557 13.74 -8.85 -8.95
N GLY A 558 12.70 -8.88 -9.77
CA GLY A 558 11.31 -8.90 -9.34
C GLY A 558 10.84 -10.27 -8.85
N GLY A 559 9.59 -10.28 -8.37
CA GLY A 559 8.88 -11.52 -8.06
C GLY A 559 8.57 -12.35 -9.30
N ASN A 560 8.33 -13.62 -9.07
CA ASN A 560 7.94 -14.62 -10.08
C ASN A 560 6.63 -15.30 -9.64
N LYS A 561 6.22 -16.35 -10.37
CA LYS A 561 4.98 -17.08 -10.06
C LYS A 561 5.04 -17.86 -8.73
N PHE A 562 6.23 -18.09 -8.19
CA PHE A 562 6.45 -18.85 -6.97
C PHE A 562 6.53 -17.92 -5.76
N ASN A 563 7.32 -16.85 -5.87
CA ASN A 563 7.64 -15.94 -4.77
C ASN A 563 7.52 -14.47 -5.20
N ARG A 564 7.12 -13.60 -4.25
CA ARG A 564 7.32 -12.16 -4.33
C ARG A 564 8.45 -11.76 -3.40
N THR A 565 9.34 -10.93 -3.92
CA THR A 565 10.48 -10.43 -3.17
C THR A 565 10.07 -9.34 -2.17
N GLY A 566 10.77 -9.25 -1.04
CA GLY A 566 10.63 -8.19 -0.03
C GLY A 566 10.95 -6.79 -0.57
N ILE A 567 11.59 -6.70 -1.74
CA ILE A 567 11.66 -5.48 -2.53
C ILE A 567 10.88 -5.66 -3.83
N ARG A 568 10.02 -4.71 -4.18
CA ARG A 568 9.41 -4.60 -5.49
C ARG A 568 9.97 -3.41 -6.26
N TRP A 569 10.55 -3.69 -7.41
CA TRP A 569 11.12 -2.71 -8.32
C TRP A 569 9.99 -2.14 -9.21
N ARG A 570 9.46 -0.96 -8.89
CA ARG A 570 8.43 -0.28 -9.72
C ARG A 570 9.03 0.72 -10.72
N ILE A 571 10.34 0.81 -10.77
CA ILE A 571 11.07 1.58 -11.79
C ILE A 571 11.09 0.86 -13.15
N ARG A 572 11.04 1.62 -14.25
CA ARG A 572 11.17 1.17 -15.64
C ARG A 572 12.02 2.19 -16.39
N GLY A 573 12.68 1.80 -17.48
CA GLY A 573 13.48 2.72 -18.30
C GLY A 573 14.73 2.05 -18.86
N VAL A 574 15.50 2.78 -19.68
CA VAL A 574 16.81 2.29 -20.14
C VAL A 574 17.89 2.74 -19.18
N LYS A 575 18.26 4.02 -19.19
CA LYS A 575 19.27 4.57 -18.28
C LYS A 575 18.68 5.36 -17.12
N SER A 576 17.51 5.94 -17.31
CA SER A 576 16.77 6.68 -16.28
C SER A 576 15.32 6.24 -16.20
N SER A 577 14.75 6.27 -15.00
CA SER A 577 13.33 5.97 -14.78
C SER A 577 12.39 7.07 -15.27
N LEU A 578 12.93 8.21 -15.68
CA LEU A 578 12.18 9.30 -16.32
C LEU A 578 12.14 9.14 -17.85
N GLU A 579 12.94 8.24 -18.43
CA GLU A 579 12.87 7.94 -19.85
C GLU A 579 11.54 7.26 -20.17
N LYS A 580 10.86 7.75 -21.22
CA LYS A 580 9.70 7.06 -21.74
C LYS A 580 10.14 5.68 -22.26
N PRO A 581 9.49 4.59 -21.87
CA PRO A 581 9.81 3.29 -22.44
C PRO A 581 9.59 3.33 -23.96
N ASN A 582 10.55 2.79 -24.72
CA ASN A 582 10.52 2.77 -26.19
C ASN A 582 9.35 1.96 -26.78
N LYS A 583 8.64 1.17 -25.97
CA LYS A 583 7.44 0.43 -26.35
C LYS A 583 6.32 0.78 -25.38
N LYS A 584 5.13 1.07 -25.92
CA LYS A 584 3.88 0.94 -25.17
C LYS A 584 3.76 -0.54 -24.79
N ASP A 585 3.88 -0.83 -23.51
CA ASP A 585 3.60 -2.15 -22.97
C ASP A 585 2.06 -2.36 -23.05
N PRO A 586 1.55 -3.24 -23.93
CA PRO A 586 0.12 -3.38 -24.15
C PRO A 586 -0.64 -3.97 -22.95
N GLU A 587 0.07 -4.56 -21.97
CA GLU A 587 -0.53 -5.06 -20.73
C GLU A 587 -0.62 -3.99 -19.62
N TYR A 588 0.02 -2.82 -19.79
CA TYR A 588 0.10 -1.79 -18.77
C TYR A 588 0.04 -0.38 -19.36
N ASP A 589 -1.18 0.20 -19.42
CA ASP A 589 -1.46 1.52 -20.02
C ASP A 589 -1.27 2.70 -19.02
N GLY A 590 -0.68 2.43 -17.85
CA GLY A 590 -0.46 3.41 -16.78
C GLY A 590 1.03 3.72 -16.59
N PRO A 591 1.40 4.98 -16.29
CA PRO A 591 2.75 5.29 -15.88
C PRO A 591 3.02 4.60 -14.52
N GLU A 592 4.05 3.77 -14.46
CA GLU A 592 4.40 3.12 -13.21
C GLU A 592 5.11 4.09 -12.26
N PRO A 593 4.85 3.98 -10.94
CA PRO A 593 5.58 4.73 -9.94
C PRO A 593 7.08 4.51 -10.09
N GLY A 594 7.85 5.57 -10.37
CA GLY A 594 9.32 5.53 -10.36
C GLY A 594 9.89 5.32 -8.96
N THR A 595 9.51 4.25 -8.28
CA THR A 595 9.81 3.95 -6.87
C THR A 595 10.35 2.53 -6.70
N ILE A 596 11.17 2.33 -5.68
CA ILE A 596 11.50 1.01 -5.14
C ILE A 596 10.64 0.80 -3.89
N GLU A 597 9.83 -0.24 -3.86
CA GLU A 597 8.94 -0.55 -2.76
C GLU A 597 9.56 -1.60 -1.84
N VAL A 598 9.67 -1.29 -0.56
CA VAL A 598 10.22 -2.15 0.48
C VAL A 598 9.10 -2.69 1.35
N ARG A 599 8.96 -4.01 1.41
CA ARG A 599 7.82 -4.73 2.00
C ARG A 599 8.19 -5.55 3.23
N ILE A 600 9.39 -5.40 3.77
CA ILE A 600 9.88 -6.30 4.81
C ILE A 600 9.40 -5.96 6.23
N MET A 601 8.77 -4.79 6.42
CA MET A 601 8.27 -4.37 7.72
C MET A 601 6.90 -5.00 8.01
N GLN A 602 6.67 -5.42 9.24
CA GLN A 602 5.37 -5.91 9.69
C GLN A 602 4.32 -4.78 9.67
N GLY A 603 3.06 -5.14 9.44
CA GLY A 603 1.95 -4.21 9.57
C GLY A 603 1.89 -3.65 10.98
N THR A 604 1.78 -2.33 11.09
CA THR A 604 1.64 -1.63 12.38
C THR A 604 1.00 -0.27 12.18
N LEU A 605 0.45 0.29 13.25
CA LEU A 605 0.07 1.69 13.36
C LEU A 605 0.84 2.38 14.50
N ASP A 606 2.04 1.88 14.80
CA ASP A 606 3.06 2.57 15.58
C ASP A 606 3.85 3.49 14.64
N ALA A 607 3.49 4.77 14.65
CA ALA A 607 4.08 5.75 13.75
C ALA A 607 5.55 6.04 14.06
N ASP A 608 6.01 5.86 15.29
CA ASP A 608 7.42 6.08 15.62
C ASP A 608 8.27 4.90 15.13
N HIS A 609 7.77 3.66 15.21
CA HIS A 609 8.38 2.51 14.55
C HIS A 609 8.51 2.72 13.03
N ILE A 610 7.45 3.20 12.38
CA ILE A 610 7.42 3.51 10.94
C ILE A 610 8.42 4.61 10.59
N ASN A 611 8.41 5.71 11.32
CA ASN A 611 9.32 6.83 11.09
C ASN A 611 10.79 6.43 11.27
N ASN A 612 11.10 5.61 12.28
CA ASN A 612 12.45 5.09 12.48
C ASN A 612 12.89 4.18 11.34
N TRP A 613 11.97 3.44 10.72
CA TRP A 613 12.27 2.63 9.55
C TRP A 613 12.53 3.48 8.30
N ILE A 614 11.69 4.51 8.08
CA ILE A 614 11.87 5.47 6.98
C ILE A 614 13.26 6.12 7.07
N VAL A 615 13.71 6.53 8.26
CA VAL A 615 15.04 7.11 8.44
C VAL A 615 16.15 6.13 8.00
N VAL A 616 16.06 4.84 8.33
CA VAL A 616 17.05 3.85 7.88
C VAL A 616 17.04 3.73 6.35
N LEU A 617 15.86 3.66 5.74
CA LEU A 617 15.72 3.59 4.28
C LEU A 617 16.23 4.86 3.57
N GLU A 618 16.00 6.04 4.14
CA GLU A 618 16.56 7.31 3.65
C GLU A 618 18.09 7.25 3.61
N ARG A 619 18.73 6.69 4.66
CA ARG A 619 20.20 6.53 4.71
C ARG A 619 20.70 5.53 3.67
N ILE A 620 19.98 4.43 3.43
CA ILE A 620 20.28 3.48 2.35
C ILE A 620 20.25 4.18 0.99
N VAL A 621 19.18 4.93 0.70
CA VAL A 621 19.05 5.69 -0.57
C VAL A 621 20.16 6.72 -0.70
N HIS A 622 20.49 7.44 0.38
CA HIS A 622 21.60 8.39 0.40
C HIS A 622 22.94 7.73 0.04
N VAL A 623 23.26 6.58 0.65
CA VAL A 623 24.49 5.82 0.35
C VAL A 623 24.56 5.40 -1.11
N VAL A 624 23.44 4.98 -1.69
CA VAL A 624 23.35 4.54 -3.08
C VAL A 624 23.49 5.70 -4.06
N ARG A 625 22.88 6.85 -3.78
CA ARG A 625 22.82 7.98 -4.72
C ARG A 625 24.02 8.91 -4.63
N ASN A 626 24.52 9.16 -3.42
CA ASN A 626 25.39 10.31 -3.17
C ASN A 626 26.85 9.96 -2.92
N LEU A 627 27.17 8.73 -2.52
CA LEU A 627 28.58 8.33 -2.39
C LEU A 627 29.23 8.15 -3.76
N SER A 628 30.49 8.56 -3.90
CA SER A 628 31.32 8.18 -5.05
C SER A 628 31.51 6.65 -5.11
N SER A 629 31.85 6.10 -6.28
CA SER A 629 32.07 4.64 -6.44
C SER A 629 33.10 4.11 -5.43
N ARG A 630 34.19 4.86 -5.21
CA ARG A 630 35.23 4.51 -4.22
C ARG A 630 34.69 4.50 -2.79
N ALA A 631 33.93 5.52 -2.40
CA ALA A 631 33.35 5.59 -1.06
C ALA A 631 32.29 4.51 -0.83
N PHE A 632 31.46 4.23 -1.83
CA PHE A 632 30.48 3.15 -1.82
C PHE A 632 31.12 1.77 -1.70
N LYS A 633 32.14 1.47 -2.53
CA LYS A 633 32.87 0.20 -2.45
C LYS A 633 33.56 0.03 -1.08
N ARG A 634 34.16 1.11 -0.53
CA ARG A 634 34.73 1.09 0.83
C ARG A 634 33.67 0.82 1.90
N PHE A 635 32.52 1.49 1.83
CA PHE A 635 31.39 1.24 2.72
C PHE A 635 31.02 -0.26 2.71
N LEU A 636 30.88 -0.85 1.52
CA LEU A 636 30.54 -2.27 1.39
C LEU A 636 31.64 -3.18 1.93
N ILE A 637 32.92 -2.89 1.65
CA ILE A 637 34.07 -3.62 2.19
C ILE A 637 34.06 -3.61 3.72
N SER A 638 33.83 -2.46 4.34
CA SER A 638 33.74 -2.34 5.80
C SER A 638 32.61 -3.19 6.35
N PHE A 639 31.45 -3.19 5.69
CA PHE A 639 30.31 -3.99 6.13
C PHE A 639 30.56 -5.50 5.98
N VAL A 640 30.99 -5.99 4.82
CA VAL A 640 31.18 -7.44 4.58
C VAL A 640 32.37 -8.05 5.31
N ARG A 641 33.30 -7.23 5.82
CA ARG A 641 34.40 -7.69 6.68
C ARG A 641 34.07 -7.65 8.17
N SER A 642 32.94 -7.06 8.54
CA SER A 642 32.45 -7.01 9.92
C SER A 642 31.57 -8.23 10.23
N ASP A 643 31.07 -8.31 11.46
CA ASP A 643 30.12 -9.37 11.89
C ASP A 643 28.70 -9.20 11.31
N GLN A 644 28.49 -8.18 10.46
CA GLN A 644 27.23 -7.89 9.78
C GLN A 644 26.03 -7.79 10.74
N THR A 645 26.24 -7.20 11.92
CA THR A 645 25.17 -6.99 12.91
C THR A 645 24.30 -5.79 12.54
N PRO A 646 23.04 -5.73 13.01
CA PRO A 646 22.18 -4.56 12.84
C PRO A 646 22.84 -3.26 13.34
N SER A 647 23.47 -3.30 14.52
CA SER A 647 24.16 -2.13 15.09
C SER A 647 25.26 -1.59 14.18
N GLN A 648 26.13 -2.47 13.66
CA GLN A 648 27.20 -2.11 12.73
C GLN A 648 26.64 -1.54 11.42
N LEU A 649 25.61 -2.15 10.84
CA LEU A 649 24.97 -1.64 9.63
C LEU A 649 24.43 -0.22 9.84
N LEU A 650 23.69 -0.01 10.92
CA LEU A 650 23.08 1.30 11.22
C LEU A 650 24.14 2.36 11.50
N GLU A 651 25.25 2.01 12.15
CA GLU A 651 26.41 2.88 12.32
C GLU A 651 27.07 3.26 11.00
N LEU A 652 27.34 2.29 10.13
CA LEU A 652 27.94 2.54 8.82
C LEU A 652 27.03 3.41 7.94
N LEU A 653 25.71 3.19 7.99
CA LEU A 653 24.72 4.03 7.31
C LEU A 653 24.64 5.43 7.91
N GLN A 654 25.26 5.66 9.08
CA GLN A 654 25.21 6.89 9.87
C GLN A 654 23.76 7.27 10.20
N VAL A 655 23.00 6.27 10.67
CA VAL A 655 21.67 6.48 11.22
C VAL A 655 21.80 7.29 12.52
N PRO A 656 20.92 8.30 12.77
CA PRO A 656 20.92 9.08 14.00
C PRO A 656 20.95 8.22 15.27
N GLY A 657 21.63 8.71 16.32
CA GLY A 657 21.89 7.92 17.54
C GLY A 657 20.63 7.43 18.25
N ASP A 658 19.60 8.27 18.33
CA ASP A 658 18.29 7.94 18.89
C ASP A 658 17.56 6.84 18.09
N VAL A 659 17.64 6.90 16.76
CA VAL A 659 17.08 5.86 15.88
C VAL A 659 17.88 4.56 15.99
N ARG A 660 19.20 4.62 16.14
CA ARG A 660 20.03 3.45 16.41
C ARG A 660 19.69 2.80 17.74
N GLU A 661 19.57 3.59 18.80
CA GLU A 661 19.17 3.11 20.13
C GLU A 661 17.81 2.42 20.05
N TYR A 662 16.85 2.97 19.31
CA TYR A 662 15.54 2.34 19.11
C TYR A 662 15.63 0.91 18.53
N TRP A 663 16.42 0.71 17.47
CA TRP A 663 16.55 -0.59 16.79
C TRP A 663 17.42 -1.60 17.54
N THR A 664 18.26 -1.13 18.46
CA THR A 664 19.19 -1.96 19.24
C THR A 664 18.78 -2.11 20.71
N ASP A 665 17.66 -1.51 21.12
CA ASP A 665 17.12 -1.65 22.46
C ASP A 665 16.77 -3.13 22.75
N PRO A 666 17.42 -3.79 23.72
CA PRO A 666 17.16 -5.19 24.04
C PRO A 666 15.71 -5.52 24.38
N LYS A 667 14.90 -4.52 24.78
CA LYS A 667 13.47 -4.71 25.05
C LYS A 667 12.63 -4.95 23.79
N ARG A 668 13.17 -4.63 22.62
CA ARG A 668 12.53 -4.78 21.30
C ARG A 668 13.18 -5.90 20.48
N ARG A 669 13.98 -6.73 21.12
CA ARG A 669 14.74 -7.81 20.51
C ARG A 669 14.30 -9.14 21.12
N ASP A 670 14.29 -10.20 20.30
CA ASP A 670 14.05 -11.55 20.82
C ASP A 670 15.18 -11.97 21.78
N ALA A 671 14.98 -13.08 22.50
CA ALA A 671 15.93 -13.57 23.51
C ALA A 671 17.36 -13.84 22.96
N GLU A 672 17.50 -13.99 21.65
CA GLU A 672 18.77 -14.24 20.96
C GLU A 672 19.32 -13.00 20.23
N ASP A 673 18.68 -11.83 20.38
CA ASP A 673 19.01 -10.56 19.71
C ASP A 673 19.06 -10.66 18.16
N ARG A 674 18.29 -11.59 17.58
CA ARG A 674 18.23 -11.83 16.14
C ARG A 674 17.15 -11.01 15.47
N TRP A 675 15.98 -10.90 16.08
CA TRP A 675 14.80 -10.31 15.45
C TRP A 675 14.22 -9.20 16.30
N TRP A 676 13.48 -8.32 15.64
CA TRP A 676 12.62 -7.39 16.35
C TRP A 676 11.41 -8.14 16.90
N GLU A 677 11.04 -7.92 18.16
CA GLU A 677 9.93 -8.60 18.83
C GLU A 677 9.09 -7.60 19.65
N TYR A 678 7.76 -7.73 19.62
CA TYR A 678 6.92 -6.97 20.53
C TYR A 678 7.08 -7.48 21.97
N PRO A 679 6.87 -6.64 23.00
CA PRO A 679 7.07 -7.05 24.39
C PRO A 679 6.17 -8.20 24.88
N ASP A 680 5.08 -8.49 24.18
CA ASP A 680 4.18 -9.61 24.46
C ASP A 680 4.63 -10.92 23.77
N MET A 681 5.84 -10.95 23.22
CA MET A 681 6.40 -12.08 22.45
C MET A 681 5.46 -12.50 21.32
N ASP A 682 4.84 -11.50 20.69
CA ASP A 682 3.91 -11.65 19.58
C ASP A 682 2.67 -12.52 19.90
N LYS A 683 2.32 -12.65 21.19
CA LYS A 683 1.08 -13.28 21.66
C LYS A 683 0.07 -12.22 22.08
N VAL A 684 -1.03 -12.15 21.34
CA VAL A 684 -2.09 -11.18 21.61
C VAL A 684 -2.91 -11.63 22.82
N ASP A 685 -2.96 -10.82 23.88
CA ASP A 685 -3.91 -11.01 24.98
C ASP A 685 -5.32 -10.73 24.47
N TRP A 686 -6.17 -11.76 24.46
CA TRP A 686 -7.55 -11.61 23.99
C TRP A 686 -8.41 -10.73 24.89
N THR A 687 -8.00 -10.44 26.12
CA THR A 687 -8.71 -9.46 26.95
C THR A 687 -8.47 -8.02 26.48
N ASP A 688 -7.41 -7.78 25.70
CA ASP A 688 -7.05 -6.50 25.08
C ASP A 688 -6.40 -6.73 23.69
N PRO A 689 -7.16 -7.17 22.67
CA PRO A 689 -6.58 -7.58 21.39
C PRO A 689 -6.37 -6.42 20.43
N PHE A 690 -6.74 -5.20 20.84
CA PHE A 690 -6.74 -4.03 19.98
C PHE A 690 -5.56 -3.11 20.30
N MET A 691 -4.99 -2.48 19.28
CA MET A 691 -3.93 -1.49 19.46
C MET A 691 -4.40 -0.39 20.42
N VAL A 692 -3.55 0.11 21.33
CA VAL A 692 -3.96 1.18 22.25
C VAL A 692 -4.26 2.49 21.50
N PRO A 693 -5.09 3.41 22.01
CA PRO A 693 -5.25 4.74 21.40
C PRO A 693 -3.91 5.50 21.30
N GLY A 694 -3.81 6.43 20.33
CA GLY A 694 -2.61 7.22 20.05
C GLY A 694 -1.79 6.71 18.87
N HIS A 695 -0.56 7.21 18.71
CA HIS A 695 0.31 6.92 17.55
C HIS A 695 1.61 6.18 17.91
N LYS A 696 1.90 5.99 19.20
CA LYS A 696 3.17 5.43 19.70
C LYS A 696 3.14 3.90 19.78
N ALA A 697 3.83 3.27 20.73
CA ALA A 697 3.77 1.82 20.93
C ALA A 697 2.34 1.27 20.84
N THR A 698 2.15 0.27 19.97
CA THR A 698 0.86 -0.39 19.74
C THR A 698 0.32 -1.10 20.99
N HIS A 699 1.21 -1.51 21.90
CA HIS A 699 0.89 -2.30 23.09
C HIS A 699 0.75 -1.47 24.38
N GLY A 700 0.88 -0.14 24.33
CA GLY A 700 0.79 0.73 25.51
C GLY A 700 2.05 1.55 25.79
N ALA A 701 1.87 2.71 26.45
CA ALA A 701 2.97 3.62 26.80
C ALA A 701 3.96 3.06 27.84
N ALA A 702 3.60 1.97 28.55
CA ALA A 702 4.54 1.26 29.42
C ALA A 702 5.72 0.64 28.65
N TRP A 703 5.62 0.61 27.32
CA TRP A 703 6.56 -0.01 26.39
C TRP A 703 7.23 0.99 25.44
N ASP A 704 6.95 2.29 25.59
CA ASP A 704 7.67 3.36 24.90
C ASP A 704 9.05 3.62 25.54
#